data_AF-A0A7S3Z471-F1
#
_entry.id   AF-A0A7S3Z471-F1
#
_cell.length_a   1.000
_cell.length_b   1.000
_cell.length_c   1.000
_cell.angle_alpha   90.00
_cell.angle_beta   90.00
_cell.angle_gamma   90.00
#
_symmetry.space_group_name_H-M   'P 1'
#
loop_
_entity.id
_entity.type
_entity.pdbx_description
1 polymer ?
#
loop_
_entity_poly.entity_id
_entity_poly.type
_entity_poly.pdbx_seq_one_letter_code
_entity_poly.pdbx_strand_id
1 'polypeptide(L)'
;MRRNQSKGRSTSRGGSNKRDKSPIRGANPKLARALSRQKSLKSRISNANPLVDTPGGTGPPANTSEGKTSAIPQLDTSEDSGGFGRLTEYERSVVGSIVSKWSRTIEAFRAIDSNKDGHITFREFHRGLSESLGADVVTPEVTHNIWKLIDTENTGVITYKDFKRTFSIFAKDFKNFKQGNKPSREDELKSTIYAVQKMSPRSFHLEKAKLFIQFKNTLQELESTKESLEGALLNIAELENKMKADKRIADERFILSRDSHRQTNVKLEKTKKRLQQSEAKKQTLVEDLRKASEVAKSIEARSKQLQQELKASDVEKAKLKQKLDSERRASDETIKTAEERIKNVEAECKSLKEKFDAEKEKVNAAENEADTLRYHLQMQNEEIVRSDKKLKELEQKAVVAAESLSARIRDLEAISAKHHGEAEKNAKAKDELALELSDAKDELAEARAEIERSLKDHEASKAKLAQAQQAESKLKEELDSLAEKITNQRDTHLQEIKDLKEQLRQAKEDAANGSSQQAIKEAAEKKEAELNAQVTKAFREFQVLKTAYDKLKTQHDATSKLVKAYEDQLKQRATEIEEQGTKITLLEKATEAHADKERDLEAKLRAYAGDLAEKDEALQTLEGNHAKASEELEILKSSTSYAEMKLREKEKEAFEVKALMDRQIAQAKDESTKKTADLTAAMRSADEKIAAFRTELRNLQVLLKSTEKSRDDFESRARTAEEKVERHVDRAARVEKELSDTLVRVVELKSQLSQSEDASKSQILAAKNRVSDLREEVQSLRESLGGMEASRGDLKKRAIFAEKKCEKTEAELQIANGTLEVLERRTKTMLSQIDLLESRALTAEKKSEASARHLSDLESRLADTELRVKEKSVDVLSQSVSFSM
;
A
#
# COMPACT_ATOMS: atom_id res chain seq x y z
N MET A 1 -14.30 44.96 -67.81
CA MET A 1 -13.59 43.81 -67.22
C MET A 1 -13.55 44.02 -65.71
N ARG A 2 -14.15 43.09 -64.95
CA ARG A 2 -14.99 43.39 -63.76
C ARG A 2 -14.29 43.15 -62.41
N ARG A 3 -14.46 44.15 -61.52
CA ARG A 3 -14.52 44.07 -60.04
C ARG A 3 -15.66 43.16 -59.56
N ASN A 4 -15.57 42.59 -58.35
CA ASN A 4 -16.59 42.56 -57.27
C ASN A 4 -16.28 41.46 -56.23
N GLN A 5 -16.19 41.78 -54.93
CA GLN A 5 -17.24 41.87 -53.89
C GLN A 5 -17.95 40.54 -53.51
N SER A 6 -17.92 40.19 -52.21
CA SER A 6 -19.08 39.81 -51.36
C SER A 6 -18.57 39.46 -49.94
N LYS A 7 -18.93 40.13 -48.83
CA LYS A 7 -20.22 40.27 -48.11
C LYS A 7 -20.82 38.96 -47.57
N GLY A 8 -21.14 38.95 -46.27
CA GLY A 8 -21.97 37.96 -45.56
C GLY A 8 -21.75 38.02 -44.04
N ARG A 9 -22.27 38.99 -43.28
CA ARG A 9 -23.65 39.25 -42.82
C ARG A 9 -24.06 38.41 -41.60
N SER A 10 -24.20 39.12 -40.47
CA SER A 10 -24.80 38.71 -39.21
C SER A 10 -26.32 38.48 -39.29
N THR A 11 -26.87 37.57 -38.50
CA THR A 11 -28.19 37.73 -37.87
C THR A 11 -28.30 36.94 -36.56
N SER A 12 -28.71 37.67 -35.54
CA SER A 12 -29.29 37.24 -34.27
C SER A 12 -30.69 36.63 -34.40
N ARG A 13 -31.06 35.76 -33.45
CA ARG A 13 -32.38 35.45 -32.85
C ARG A 13 -32.35 33.96 -32.48
N GLY A 14 -32.70 33.49 -31.28
CA GLY A 14 -33.61 34.02 -30.28
C GLY A 14 -34.70 32.97 -30.05
N GLY A 15 -34.70 32.36 -28.85
CA GLY A 15 -35.90 31.87 -28.16
C GLY A 15 -36.54 30.54 -28.60
N SER A 16 -36.65 29.61 -27.65
CA SER A 16 -37.92 29.16 -27.04
C SER A 16 -38.01 27.65 -26.77
N ASN A 17 -38.33 27.38 -25.49
CA ASN A 17 -38.99 26.21 -24.95
C ASN A 17 -39.99 25.53 -25.90
N LYS A 18 -40.04 24.18 -25.87
CA LYS A 18 -41.24 23.45 -25.44
C LYS A 18 -40.98 21.94 -25.30
N ARG A 19 -41.61 21.42 -24.26
CA ARG A 19 -41.78 20.00 -23.95
C ARG A 19 -42.71 19.32 -24.95
N ASP A 20 -42.61 18.00 -24.91
CA ASP A 20 -43.68 17.01 -25.09
C ASP A 20 -43.98 16.44 -26.48
N LYS A 21 -43.90 15.10 -26.47
CA LYS A 21 -44.60 14.06 -27.26
C LYS A 21 -43.95 13.61 -28.56
N SER A 22 -43.44 12.38 -28.52
CA SER A 22 -43.44 11.42 -29.63
C SER A 22 -43.25 9.98 -29.11
N PRO A 23 -43.67 8.95 -29.87
CA PRO A 23 -44.54 7.89 -29.35
C PRO A 23 -43.89 6.51 -29.20
N ILE A 24 -44.53 5.69 -28.37
CA ILE A 24 -44.30 4.26 -28.19
C ILE A 24 -44.72 3.48 -29.44
N ARG A 25 -43.77 2.85 -30.14
CA ARG A 25 -43.91 1.56 -30.86
C ARG A 25 -42.57 1.12 -31.45
N GLY A 26 -42.14 -0.10 -31.14
CA GLY A 26 -40.97 -0.72 -31.77
C GLY A 26 -40.44 -1.92 -30.99
N ALA A 27 -41.09 -3.08 -31.16
CA ALA A 27 -40.74 -4.35 -30.56
C ALA A 27 -39.34 -4.86 -30.99
N ASN A 28 -38.62 -5.51 -30.06
CA ASN A 28 -37.44 -6.32 -30.37
C ASN A 28 -37.61 -7.74 -29.79
N PRO A 29 -37.72 -8.80 -30.61
CA PRO A 29 -38.09 -10.14 -30.17
C PRO A 29 -36.87 -11.07 -30.06
N LYS A 30 -36.18 -11.12 -28.90
CA LYS A 30 -35.15 -12.16 -28.63
C LYS A 30 -35.04 -12.53 -27.14
N LEU A 31 -36.17 -12.81 -26.47
CA LEU A 31 -36.18 -13.23 -25.05
C LEU A 31 -37.25 -14.30 -24.74
N ALA A 32 -37.47 -15.22 -25.67
CA ALA A 32 -38.43 -16.32 -25.50
C ALA A 32 -37.84 -17.67 -25.95
N ARG A 33 -36.80 -18.17 -25.25
CA ARG A 33 -36.33 -19.56 -25.41
C ARG A 33 -35.44 -20.10 -24.28
N ALA A 34 -35.79 -19.84 -23.01
CA ALA A 34 -35.02 -20.38 -21.88
C ALA A 34 -35.82 -20.84 -20.65
N LEU A 35 -37.14 -21.08 -20.76
CA LEU A 35 -37.95 -21.61 -19.64
C LEU A 35 -38.99 -22.64 -20.11
N SER A 36 -38.52 -23.79 -20.59
CA SER A 36 -39.35 -24.99 -20.79
C SER A 36 -38.47 -26.23 -20.82
N ARG A 37 -38.05 -26.70 -19.64
CA ARG A 37 -37.55 -28.07 -19.38
C ARG A 37 -37.40 -28.31 -17.87
N GLN A 38 -38.50 -28.20 -17.14
CA GLN A 38 -38.58 -28.69 -15.78
C GLN A 38 -40.01 -29.17 -15.54
N LYS A 39 -40.24 -30.47 -15.76
CA LYS A 39 -41.37 -31.33 -15.30
C LYS A 39 -41.47 -32.55 -16.20
N SER A 40 -40.80 -33.63 -15.82
CA SER A 40 -41.17 -35.02 -16.13
C SER A 40 -40.12 -35.95 -15.50
N LEU A 41 -40.56 -37.11 -15.01
CA LEU A 41 -39.79 -38.21 -14.40
C LEU A 41 -39.56 -38.17 -12.88
N LYS A 42 -40.68 -38.22 -12.14
CA LYS A 42 -40.82 -39.09 -10.96
C LYS A 42 -41.78 -40.23 -11.35
N SER A 43 -41.28 -41.46 -11.45
CA SER A 43 -41.98 -42.69 -11.02
C SER A 43 -41.21 -43.96 -11.44
N ARG A 44 -41.17 -44.95 -10.53
CA ARG A 44 -40.77 -46.37 -10.71
C ARG A 44 -39.23 -46.54 -10.70
N ILE A 45 -38.60 -47.13 -9.69
CA ILE A 45 -38.77 -48.51 -9.20
C ILE A 45 -38.27 -48.60 -7.75
N SER A 46 -39.11 -49.14 -6.88
CA SER A 46 -38.75 -49.77 -5.61
C SER A 46 -38.86 -51.28 -5.82
N ASN A 47 -37.86 -52.07 -5.40
CA ASN A 47 -38.03 -53.26 -4.55
C ASN A 47 -36.77 -54.14 -4.47
N ALA A 48 -36.66 -54.75 -3.28
CA ALA A 48 -36.01 -56.01 -2.93
C ALA A 48 -34.54 -56.02 -2.47
N ASN A 49 -34.38 -55.92 -1.15
CA ASN A 49 -33.48 -56.75 -0.31
C ASN A 49 -33.86 -58.25 -0.42
N PRO A 50 -32.97 -59.23 -0.13
CA PRO A 50 -32.61 -59.65 1.25
C PRO A 50 -31.11 -60.00 1.45
N LEU A 51 -30.47 -59.69 2.59
CA LEU A 51 -30.45 -60.43 3.88
C LEU A 51 -29.85 -61.85 3.78
N VAL A 52 -28.58 -62.04 4.20
CA VAL A 52 -28.03 -63.31 4.76
C VAL A 52 -26.83 -63.01 5.70
N ASP A 53 -27.05 -63.32 6.99
CA ASP A 53 -26.19 -63.92 8.03
C ASP A 53 -24.76 -63.48 8.35
N THR A 54 -24.61 -62.99 9.59
CA THR A 54 -23.47 -63.22 10.50
C THR A 54 -23.42 -64.68 11.01
N PRO A 55 -22.28 -65.20 11.49
CA PRO A 55 -22.10 -65.24 12.96
C PRO A 55 -20.65 -65.12 13.47
N GLY A 56 -20.53 -64.68 14.75
CA GLY A 56 -19.55 -65.04 15.82
C GLY A 56 -18.05 -65.19 15.47
N GLY A 57 -17.09 -64.77 16.31
CA GLY A 57 -17.06 -64.57 17.76
C GLY A 57 -15.63 -64.87 18.24
N THR A 58 -15.36 -64.56 19.52
CA THR A 58 -14.16 -64.85 20.33
C THR A 58 -12.96 -63.89 20.22
N GLY A 59 -12.70 -63.15 21.31
CA GLY A 59 -11.35 -62.74 21.71
C GLY A 59 -10.77 -63.73 22.72
N PRO A 60 -9.81 -63.31 23.57
CA PRO A 60 -8.41 -62.92 23.30
C PRO A 60 -7.43 -64.05 23.73
N PRO A 61 -6.10 -63.86 23.63
CA PRO A 61 -5.37 -63.60 24.88
C PRO A 61 -4.12 -62.69 24.76
N ALA A 62 -3.62 -62.36 25.95
CA ALA A 62 -2.55 -61.45 26.28
C ALA A 62 -1.12 -62.02 26.15
N ASN A 63 -0.17 -61.08 26.11
CA ASN A 63 1.22 -61.14 26.55
C ASN A 63 2.20 -62.12 25.87
N THR A 64 3.22 -61.56 25.22
CA THR A 64 4.57 -61.55 25.83
C THR A 64 5.51 -60.57 25.12
N SER A 65 6.38 -60.00 25.94
CA SER A 65 7.51 -59.12 25.69
C SER A 65 8.45 -59.56 24.57
N GLU A 66 9.03 -58.59 23.85
CA GLU A 66 10.48 -58.38 23.83
C GLU A 66 10.86 -57.12 23.04
N GLY A 67 11.76 -56.33 23.63
CA GLY A 67 12.12 -55.01 23.16
C GLY A 67 13.02 -55.00 21.94
N LYS A 68 12.89 -53.93 21.15
CA LYS A 68 13.95 -53.37 20.29
C LYS A 68 13.63 -51.90 20.02
N THR A 69 14.34 -51.05 20.77
CA THR A 69 14.83 -49.71 20.41
C THR A 69 14.01 -48.92 19.39
N SER A 70 13.21 -47.99 19.93
CA SER A 70 12.71 -46.77 19.32
C SER A 70 13.73 -46.12 18.36
N ALA A 71 13.48 -46.24 17.06
CA ALA A 71 13.94 -45.28 16.07
C ALA A 71 12.81 -44.27 15.86
N ILE A 72 13.04 -43.05 16.33
CA ILE A 72 12.23 -41.85 16.15
C ILE A 72 11.91 -41.71 14.64
N PRO A 73 10.63 -41.59 14.22
CA PRO A 73 10.33 -41.21 12.85
C PRO A 73 10.84 -39.77 12.67
N GLN A 74 11.88 -39.60 11.85
CA GLN A 74 12.36 -38.30 11.46
C GLN A 74 11.20 -37.50 10.87
N LEU A 75 10.83 -36.42 11.57
CA LEU A 75 10.00 -35.35 11.02
C LEU A 75 10.70 -34.84 9.76
N ASP A 76 10.12 -35.18 8.62
CA ASP A 76 10.47 -34.61 7.32
C ASP A 76 10.00 -33.14 7.33
N THR A 77 10.95 -32.26 7.67
CA THR A 77 10.83 -30.80 7.61
C THR A 77 11.05 -30.33 6.16
N SER A 78 10.21 -30.79 5.24
CA SER A 78 10.07 -30.14 3.94
C SER A 78 9.01 -29.04 4.03
N GLU A 79 9.46 -27.91 4.57
CA GLU A 79 8.72 -26.65 4.50
C GLU A 79 8.57 -26.20 3.04
N ASP A 80 7.36 -25.73 2.73
CA ASP A 80 7.06 -24.80 1.64
C ASP A 80 6.61 -25.34 0.26
N SER A 81 5.53 -26.14 0.28
CA SER A 81 4.56 -26.18 -0.83
C SER A 81 3.12 -26.27 -0.31
N GLY A 82 2.64 -25.21 0.34
CA GLY A 82 1.29 -25.07 0.93
C GLY A 82 0.16 -24.91 -0.10
N GLY A 83 0.05 -25.85 -1.04
CA GLY A 83 -1.02 -25.86 -2.05
C GLY A 83 -2.17 -26.79 -1.67
N PHE A 84 -3.39 -26.38 -2.04
CA PHE A 84 -4.69 -27.05 -1.90
C PHE A 84 -4.73 -28.56 -2.28
N GLY A 85 -3.67 -29.09 -2.90
CA GLY A 85 -3.52 -30.49 -3.28
C GLY A 85 -3.33 -31.48 -2.13
N ARG A 86 -3.03 -31.02 -0.89
CA ARG A 86 -2.92 -31.90 0.28
C ARG A 86 -4.26 -32.26 0.92
N LEU A 87 -5.34 -31.57 0.58
CA LEU A 87 -6.67 -31.88 1.12
C LEU A 87 -7.27 -33.10 0.41
N THR A 88 -7.79 -34.02 1.20
CA THR A 88 -8.65 -35.12 0.73
C THR A 88 -9.90 -34.56 0.05
N GLU A 89 -10.58 -35.39 -0.75
CA GLU A 89 -11.83 -34.98 -1.40
C GLU A 89 -12.91 -34.60 -0.38
N TYR A 90 -12.94 -35.29 0.76
CA TYR A 90 -13.84 -34.98 1.86
C TYR A 90 -13.55 -33.61 2.49
N GLU A 91 -12.29 -33.33 2.83
CA GLU A 91 -11.89 -32.02 3.37
C GLU A 91 -12.18 -30.88 2.38
N ARG A 92 -12.00 -31.13 1.07
CA ARG A 92 -12.39 -30.17 0.02
C ARG A 92 -13.90 -29.92 -0.02
N SER A 93 -14.71 -30.95 0.20
CA SER A 93 -16.16 -30.81 0.32
C SER A 93 -16.56 -30.00 1.56
N VAL A 94 -15.90 -30.22 2.70
CA VAL A 94 -16.10 -29.45 3.93
C VAL A 94 -15.74 -27.98 3.70
N VAL A 95 -14.54 -27.69 3.16
CA VAL A 95 -14.10 -26.33 2.82
C VAL A 95 -15.04 -25.66 1.81
N GLY A 96 -15.52 -26.40 0.81
CA GLY A 96 -16.52 -25.91 -0.14
C GLY A 96 -17.84 -25.52 0.54
N SER A 97 -18.25 -26.30 1.53
CA SER A 97 -19.46 -26.04 2.32
C SER A 97 -19.29 -24.79 3.19
N ILE A 98 -18.14 -24.62 3.85
CA ILE A 98 -17.74 -23.41 4.58
C ILE A 98 -17.86 -22.18 3.66
N VAL A 99 -17.18 -22.20 2.51
CA VAL A 99 -17.17 -21.09 1.55
C VAL A 99 -18.57 -20.78 1.01
N SER A 100 -19.41 -21.80 0.84
CA SER A 100 -20.78 -21.62 0.36
C SER A 100 -21.72 -21.02 1.40
N LYS A 101 -21.50 -21.32 2.69
CA LYS A 101 -22.35 -20.88 3.79
C LYS A 101 -22.15 -19.40 4.11
N TRP A 102 -20.91 -18.94 4.11
CA TRP A 102 -20.59 -17.55 4.43
C TRP A 102 -20.20 -16.75 3.19
N SER A 103 -21.04 -15.76 2.84
CA SER A 103 -20.82 -14.92 1.67
C SER A 103 -19.61 -13.98 1.80
N ARG A 104 -19.29 -13.57 3.04
CA ARG A 104 -18.16 -12.70 3.36
C ARG A 104 -17.24 -13.36 4.39
N THR A 105 -15.95 -13.31 4.12
CA THR A 105 -14.91 -13.89 4.98
C THR A 105 -14.90 -13.33 6.40
N ILE A 106 -15.27 -12.05 6.58
CA ILE A 106 -15.37 -11.42 7.91
C ILE A 106 -16.56 -11.94 8.73
N GLU A 107 -17.65 -12.33 8.07
CA GLU A 107 -18.82 -12.92 8.74
C GLU A 107 -18.49 -14.33 9.22
N ALA A 108 -17.80 -15.13 8.38
CA ALA A 108 -17.30 -16.44 8.78
C ALA A 108 -16.36 -16.35 9.99
N PHE A 109 -15.39 -15.42 9.95
CA PHE A 109 -14.45 -15.23 11.04
C PHE A 109 -15.18 -14.89 12.34
N ARG A 110 -16.07 -13.88 12.33
CA ARG A 110 -16.85 -13.46 13.50
C ARG A 110 -17.84 -14.49 14.01
N ALA A 111 -18.31 -15.39 13.14
CA ALA A 111 -19.20 -16.48 13.54
C ALA A 111 -18.45 -17.60 14.27
N ILE A 112 -17.16 -17.77 13.97
CA ILE A 112 -16.30 -18.79 14.59
C ILE A 112 -15.60 -18.23 15.84
N ASP A 113 -15.15 -16.98 15.79
CA ASP A 113 -14.57 -16.21 16.90
C ASP A 113 -15.67 -15.84 17.92
N SER A 114 -15.89 -16.77 18.86
CA SER A 114 -17.01 -16.70 19.79
C SER A 114 -16.79 -15.71 20.92
N ASN A 115 -15.54 -15.56 21.38
CA ASN A 115 -15.16 -14.65 22.45
C ASN A 115 -14.83 -13.24 21.93
N LYS A 116 -14.72 -13.07 20.60
CA LYS A 116 -14.44 -11.80 19.91
C LYS A 116 -13.09 -11.20 20.29
N ASP A 117 -12.11 -12.04 20.60
CA ASP A 117 -10.77 -11.58 20.93
C ASP A 117 -9.92 -11.25 19.69
N GLY A 118 -10.45 -11.49 18.49
CA GLY A 118 -9.77 -11.25 17.22
C GLY A 118 -8.87 -12.41 16.77
N HIS A 119 -8.86 -13.50 17.52
CA HIS A 119 -8.17 -14.74 17.26
C HIS A 119 -9.17 -15.89 17.31
N ILE A 120 -8.96 -16.93 16.51
CA ILE A 120 -9.75 -18.15 16.60
C ILE A 120 -8.85 -19.21 17.19
N THR A 121 -9.24 -19.84 18.29
CA THR A 121 -8.56 -21.02 18.86
C THR A 121 -9.02 -22.32 18.19
N PHE A 122 -8.25 -23.42 18.29
CA PHE A 122 -8.65 -24.70 17.66
C PHE A 122 -10.02 -25.18 18.12
N ARG A 123 -10.31 -24.98 19.42
CA ARG A 123 -11.60 -25.33 20.03
C ARG A 123 -12.75 -24.51 19.44
N GLU A 124 -12.53 -23.22 19.21
CA GLU A 124 -13.53 -22.34 18.59
C GLU A 124 -13.72 -22.66 17.11
N PHE A 125 -12.64 -22.95 16.39
CA PHE A 125 -12.70 -23.37 15.00
C PHE A 125 -13.48 -24.66 14.82
N HIS A 126 -13.17 -25.68 15.62
CA HIS A 126 -13.93 -26.93 15.64
C HIS A 126 -15.40 -26.69 15.95
N ARG A 127 -15.70 -26.00 17.04
CA ARG A 127 -17.08 -25.73 17.45
C ARG A 127 -17.84 -24.94 16.37
N GLY A 128 -17.25 -23.86 15.86
CA GLY A 128 -17.87 -23.00 14.85
C GLY A 128 -18.15 -23.75 13.54
N LEU A 129 -17.29 -24.69 13.16
CA LEU A 129 -17.51 -25.55 12.00
C LEU A 129 -18.56 -26.63 12.25
N SER A 130 -18.50 -27.34 13.38
CA SER A 130 -19.48 -28.36 13.74
C SER A 130 -20.89 -27.79 13.92
N GLU A 131 -21.03 -26.63 14.56
CA GLU A 131 -22.32 -25.93 14.69
C GLU A 131 -22.84 -25.44 13.34
N SER A 132 -21.93 -25.13 12.42
CA SER A 132 -22.31 -24.57 11.13
C SER A 132 -22.65 -25.61 10.06
N LEU A 133 -21.98 -26.75 10.04
CA LEU A 133 -22.12 -27.76 9.01
C LEU A 133 -22.78 -29.06 9.52
N GLY A 134 -22.95 -29.18 10.84
CA GLY A 134 -23.42 -30.39 11.52
C GLY A 134 -22.25 -31.19 12.10
N ALA A 135 -22.43 -31.70 13.32
CA ALA A 135 -21.41 -32.48 14.03
C ALA A 135 -21.03 -33.77 13.28
N ASP A 136 -21.96 -34.35 12.52
CA ASP A 136 -21.73 -35.59 11.75
C ASP A 136 -20.84 -35.38 10.52
N VAL A 137 -20.69 -34.13 10.06
CA VAL A 137 -19.95 -33.77 8.83
C VAL A 137 -18.53 -33.27 9.13
N VAL A 138 -18.26 -32.88 10.37
CA VAL A 138 -16.99 -32.25 10.74
C VAL A 138 -16.39 -33.02 11.91
N THR A 139 -15.53 -33.99 11.59
CA THR A 139 -14.79 -34.73 12.62
C THR A 139 -13.59 -33.91 13.13
N PRO A 140 -13.09 -34.19 14.35
CA PRO A 140 -11.94 -33.49 14.90
C PRO A 140 -10.68 -33.59 14.03
N GLU A 141 -10.46 -34.73 13.37
CA GLU A 141 -9.30 -34.97 12.52
C GLU A 141 -9.33 -34.08 11.27
N VAL A 142 -10.49 -34.01 10.61
CA VAL A 142 -10.68 -33.19 9.40
C VAL A 142 -10.56 -31.71 9.76
N THR A 143 -11.12 -31.33 10.91
CA THR A 143 -10.97 -29.96 11.44
C THR A 143 -9.50 -29.62 11.67
N HIS A 144 -8.72 -30.53 12.26
CA HIS A 144 -7.30 -30.34 12.54
C HIS A 144 -6.47 -30.20 11.28
N ASN A 145 -6.79 -30.96 10.23
CA ASN A 145 -6.09 -30.85 8.95
C ASN A 145 -6.38 -29.53 8.25
N ILE A 146 -7.63 -29.06 8.28
CA ILE A 146 -8.01 -27.74 7.73
C ILE A 146 -7.37 -26.63 8.58
N TRP A 147 -7.38 -26.76 9.90
CA TRP A 147 -6.76 -25.82 10.83
C TRP A 147 -5.28 -25.61 10.52
N LYS A 148 -4.50 -26.69 10.41
CA LYS A 148 -3.06 -26.63 10.07
C LYS A 148 -2.79 -25.94 8.74
N LEU A 149 -3.74 -26.00 7.81
CA LEU A 149 -3.60 -25.34 6.53
C LEU A 149 -3.84 -23.82 6.62
N ILE A 150 -4.62 -23.38 7.60
CA ILE A 150 -4.93 -21.95 7.82
C ILE A 150 -3.88 -21.31 8.74
N ASP A 151 -3.48 -22.00 9.81
CA ASP A 151 -2.44 -21.56 10.76
C ASP A 151 -1.04 -21.82 10.19
N THR A 152 -0.69 -21.11 9.12
CA THR A 152 0.60 -21.30 8.41
C THR A 152 1.81 -20.98 9.28
N GLU A 153 1.64 -20.15 10.29
CA GLU A 153 2.69 -19.75 11.23
C GLU A 153 2.80 -20.69 12.44
N ASN A 154 1.94 -21.73 12.52
CA ASN A 154 1.86 -22.68 13.64
C ASN A 154 1.77 -21.98 15.01
N THR A 155 1.07 -20.86 15.08
CA THR A 155 0.97 -20.06 16.31
C THR A 155 0.02 -20.69 17.32
N GLY A 156 -0.80 -21.67 16.90
CA GLY A 156 -1.85 -22.27 17.72
C GLY A 156 -3.12 -21.41 17.78
N VAL A 157 -3.16 -20.28 17.08
CA VAL A 157 -4.33 -19.41 16.93
C VAL A 157 -4.42 -18.91 15.49
N ILE A 158 -5.62 -18.72 14.96
CA ILE A 158 -5.82 -18.18 13.61
C ILE A 158 -6.18 -16.70 13.71
N THR A 159 -5.35 -15.82 13.17
CA THR A 159 -5.70 -14.40 13.05
C THR A 159 -6.65 -14.15 11.88
N TYR A 160 -7.34 -13.01 11.87
CA TYR A 160 -8.18 -12.63 10.71
C TYR A 160 -7.38 -12.55 9.40
N LYS A 161 -6.09 -12.20 9.47
CA LYS A 161 -5.21 -12.10 8.28
C LYS A 161 -4.97 -13.48 7.67
N ASP A 162 -4.68 -14.48 8.50
CA ASP A 162 -4.42 -15.86 8.07
C ASP A 162 -5.70 -16.49 7.54
N PHE A 163 -6.80 -16.34 8.30
CA PHE A 163 -8.12 -16.78 7.88
C PHE A 163 -8.49 -16.18 6.52
N LYS A 164 -8.34 -14.85 6.35
CA LYS A 164 -8.70 -14.17 5.10
C LYS A 164 -7.85 -14.61 3.92
N ARG A 165 -6.54 -14.77 4.13
CA ARG A 165 -5.61 -15.22 3.10
C ARG A 165 -6.02 -16.60 2.59
N THR A 166 -6.17 -17.55 3.50
CA THR A 166 -6.45 -18.96 3.15
C THR A 166 -7.86 -19.12 2.61
N PHE A 167 -8.86 -18.46 3.19
CA PHE A 167 -10.24 -18.49 2.71
C PHE A 167 -10.40 -17.88 1.31
N SER A 168 -9.61 -16.86 0.97
CA SER A 168 -9.64 -16.27 -0.38
C SER A 168 -9.09 -17.23 -1.45
N ILE A 169 -8.10 -18.05 -1.08
CA ILE A 169 -7.57 -19.10 -1.95
C ILE A 169 -8.66 -20.17 -2.15
N PHE A 170 -9.27 -20.63 -1.05
CA PHE A 170 -10.35 -21.61 -1.08
C PHE A 170 -11.53 -21.16 -1.93
N ALA A 171 -11.92 -19.89 -1.81
CA ALA A 171 -13.03 -19.33 -2.58
C ALA A 171 -12.74 -19.26 -4.10
N LYS A 172 -11.47 -19.05 -4.49
CA LYS A 172 -11.06 -19.08 -5.91
C LYS A 172 -11.07 -20.51 -6.43
N ASP A 173 -10.46 -21.44 -5.71
CA ASP A 173 -10.37 -22.85 -6.10
C ASP A 173 -11.76 -23.50 -6.18
N PHE A 174 -12.64 -23.19 -5.23
CA PHE A 174 -14.02 -23.67 -5.24
C PHE A 174 -14.84 -23.11 -6.40
N LYS A 175 -14.64 -21.84 -6.79
CA LYS A 175 -15.28 -21.25 -7.98
C LYS A 175 -14.80 -21.94 -9.26
N ASN A 176 -13.49 -22.22 -9.37
CA ASN A 176 -12.92 -22.94 -10.50
C ASN A 176 -13.49 -24.37 -10.59
N PHE A 177 -13.62 -25.05 -9.45
CA PHE A 177 -14.21 -26.38 -9.36
C PHE A 177 -15.69 -26.40 -9.78
N LYS A 178 -16.52 -25.47 -9.28
CA LYS A 178 -17.95 -25.37 -9.63
C LYS A 178 -18.19 -25.04 -11.10
N GLN A 179 -17.29 -24.30 -11.74
CA GLN A 179 -17.44 -23.92 -13.15
C GLN A 179 -17.13 -25.06 -14.13
N GLY A 180 -16.76 -26.25 -13.64
CA GLY A 180 -16.42 -27.38 -14.49
C GLY A 180 -15.17 -27.14 -15.34
N ASN A 181 -14.41 -26.08 -15.02
CA ASN A 181 -13.10 -25.81 -15.59
C ASN A 181 -12.13 -26.81 -14.96
N LYS A 182 -12.12 -28.05 -15.48
CA LYS A 182 -10.97 -28.93 -15.31
C LYS A 182 -9.74 -28.11 -15.69
N PRO A 183 -8.67 -28.10 -14.86
CA PRO A 183 -7.45 -27.39 -15.21
C PRO A 183 -7.05 -27.80 -16.62
N SER A 184 -6.72 -26.81 -17.46
CA SER A 184 -6.25 -27.10 -18.82
C SER A 184 -5.09 -28.09 -18.72
N ARG A 185 -4.96 -29.01 -19.67
CA ARG A 185 -3.79 -29.91 -19.75
C ARG A 185 -2.47 -29.13 -19.69
N GLU A 186 -2.50 -27.86 -20.09
CA GLU A 186 -1.39 -26.92 -19.99
C GLU A 186 -1.11 -26.42 -18.56
N ASP A 187 -2.14 -26.27 -17.72
CA ASP A 187 -2.01 -25.91 -16.30
C ASP A 187 -1.59 -27.12 -15.46
N GLU A 188 -2.07 -28.32 -15.80
CA GLU A 188 -1.52 -29.57 -15.26
C GLU A 188 -0.03 -29.69 -15.62
N LEU A 189 0.34 -29.46 -16.88
CA LEU A 189 1.72 -29.52 -17.33
C LEU A 189 2.61 -28.47 -16.63
N LYS A 190 2.12 -27.25 -16.44
CA LYS A 190 2.83 -26.19 -15.70
C LYS A 190 3.01 -26.55 -14.23
N SER A 191 1.99 -27.13 -13.59
CA SER A 191 2.06 -27.64 -12.22
C SER A 191 3.09 -28.77 -12.09
N THR A 192 3.12 -29.71 -13.04
CA THR A 192 4.11 -30.79 -13.07
C THR A 192 5.53 -30.25 -13.32
N ILE A 193 5.71 -29.30 -14.24
CA ILE A 193 7.01 -28.66 -14.51
C ILE A 193 7.50 -27.91 -13.27
N TYR A 194 6.62 -27.18 -12.57
CA TYR A 194 6.96 -26.47 -11.36
C TYR A 194 7.35 -27.43 -10.21
N ALA A 195 6.62 -28.54 -10.07
CA ALA A 195 6.96 -29.60 -9.12
C ALA A 195 8.34 -30.22 -9.44
N VAL A 196 8.61 -30.54 -10.70
CA VAL A 196 9.88 -31.13 -11.16
C VAL A 196 11.06 -30.18 -10.96
N GLN A 197 10.89 -28.87 -11.17
CA GLN A 197 11.93 -27.85 -10.94
C GLN A 197 12.27 -27.65 -9.46
N LYS A 198 11.35 -27.99 -8.55
CA LYS A 198 11.50 -27.86 -7.10
C LYS A 198 11.92 -29.16 -6.40
N MET A 199 11.99 -30.29 -7.13
CA MET A 199 12.47 -31.56 -6.57
C MET A 199 13.97 -31.46 -6.22
N SER A 200 14.36 -32.01 -5.07
CA SER A 200 15.79 -32.14 -4.76
C SER A 200 16.48 -33.02 -5.83
N PRO A 201 17.79 -32.82 -6.10
CA PRO A 201 18.49 -33.56 -7.15
C PRO A 201 18.31 -35.08 -7.03
N ARG A 202 18.28 -35.61 -5.80
CA ARG A 202 18.09 -37.04 -5.54
C ARG A 202 16.69 -37.54 -5.93
N SER A 203 15.66 -36.74 -5.67
CA SER A 203 14.27 -37.07 -6.03
C SER A 203 14.05 -36.96 -7.54
N PHE A 204 14.66 -35.94 -8.18
CA PHE A 204 14.65 -35.78 -9.63
C PHE A 204 15.32 -36.96 -10.35
N HIS A 205 16.48 -37.44 -9.85
CA HIS A 205 17.15 -38.60 -10.43
C HIS A 205 16.35 -39.90 -10.27
N LEU A 206 15.64 -40.09 -9.16
CA LEU A 206 14.78 -41.25 -8.94
C LEU A 206 13.58 -41.25 -9.90
N GLU A 207 12.94 -40.09 -10.09
CA GLU A 207 11.79 -39.98 -10.98
C GLU A 207 12.19 -40.10 -12.46
N LYS A 208 13.36 -39.55 -12.82
CA LYS A 208 13.98 -39.76 -14.14
C LYS A 208 14.28 -41.24 -14.39
N ALA A 209 14.75 -41.98 -13.38
CA ALA A 209 15.02 -43.42 -13.51
C ALA A 209 13.74 -44.23 -13.72
N LYS A 210 12.64 -43.90 -13.02
CA LYS A 210 11.33 -44.56 -13.24
C LYS A 210 10.79 -44.32 -14.65
N LEU A 211 10.83 -43.07 -15.12
CA LEU A 211 10.40 -42.73 -16.49
C LEU A 211 11.27 -43.41 -17.54
N PHE A 212 12.57 -43.52 -17.29
CA PHE A 212 13.49 -44.23 -18.19
C PHE A 212 13.19 -45.74 -18.25
N ILE A 213 12.84 -46.36 -17.12
CA ILE A 213 12.42 -47.77 -17.07
C ILE A 213 11.09 -47.96 -17.83
N GLN A 214 10.12 -47.07 -17.64
CA GLN A 214 8.85 -47.12 -18.38
C GLN A 214 9.05 -46.96 -19.89
N PHE A 215 9.88 -46.01 -20.31
CA PHE A 215 10.20 -45.79 -21.72
C PHE A 215 10.90 -47.02 -22.35
N LYS A 216 11.83 -47.65 -21.61
CA LYS A 216 12.51 -48.86 -22.06
C LYS A 216 11.54 -50.02 -22.26
N ASN A 217 10.57 -50.20 -21.37
CA ASN A 217 9.56 -51.24 -21.50
C ASN A 217 8.67 -51.00 -22.74
N THR A 218 8.26 -49.76 -23.00
CA THR A 218 7.46 -49.42 -24.20
C THR A 218 8.23 -49.63 -25.50
N LEU A 219 9.54 -49.38 -25.52
CA LEU A 219 10.38 -49.67 -26.68
C LEU A 219 10.49 -51.18 -26.94
N GLN A 220 10.63 -51.97 -25.88
CA GLN A 220 10.69 -53.43 -25.99
C GLN A 220 9.36 -54.02 -26.48
N GLU A 221 8.22 -53.46 -26.05
CA GLU A 221 6.91 -53.82 -26.60
C GLU A 221 6.83 -53.49 -28.10
N LEU A 222 7.29 -52.30 -28.52
CA LEU A 222 7.33 -51.92 -29.94
C LEU A 222 8.23 -52.83 -30.77
N GLU A 223 9.40 -53.23 -30.25
CA GLU A 223 10.28 -54.20 -30.92
C GLU A 223 9.61 -55.56 -31.08
N SER A 224 8.90 -56.06 -30.07
CA SER A 224 8.14 -57.32 -30.21
C SER A 224 7.02 -57.22 -31.27
N THR A 225 6.38 -56.06 -31.40
CA THR A 225 5.35 -55.85 -32.43
C THR A 225 5.93 -55.77 -33.84
N LYS A 226 7.13 -55.22 -33.98
CA LYS A 226 7.87 -55.16 -35.24
C LYS A 226 8.26 -56.57 -35.71
N GLU A 227 8.79 -57.40 -34.82
CA GLU A 227 9.13 -58.80 -35.13
C GLU A 227 7.90 -59.62 -35.55
N SER A 228 6.75 -59.39 -34.89
CA SER A 228 5.48 -60.01 -35.27
C SER A 228 5.01 -59.60 -36.68
N LEU A 229 5.20 -58.32 -37.03
CA LEU A 229 4.88 -57.79 -38.36
C LEU A 229 5.82 -58.33 -39.45
N GLU A 230 7.11 -58.45 -39.16
CA GLU A 230 8.10 -59.04 -40.08
C GLU A 230 7.80 -60.52 -40.35
N GLY A 231 7.38 -61.28 -39.32
CA GLY A 231 6.90 -62.65 -39.49
C GLY A 231 5.63 -62.76 -40.35
N ALA A 232 4.69 -61.82 -40.21
CA ALA A 232 3.48 -61.77 -41.03
C ALA A 232 3.79 -61.49 -42.51
N LEU A 233 4.77 -60.63 -42.79
CA LEU A 233 5.22 -60.32 -44.15
C LEU A 233 5.90 -61.52 -44.83
N LEU A 234 6.63 -62.34 -44.07
CA LEU A 234 7.26 -63.56 -44.58
C LEU A 234 6.21 -64.59 -45.05
N ASN A 235 5.12 -64.75 -44.27
CA ASN A 235 4.01 -65.66 -44.62
C ASN A 235 3.26 -65.22 -45.90
N ILE A 236 3.17 -63.91 -46.15
CA ILE A 236 2.56 -63.38 -47.39
C ILE A 236 3.45 -63.72 -48.60
N ALA A 237 4.77 -63.61 -48.48
CA ALA A 237 5.70 -63.98 -49.54
C ALA A 237 5.68 -65.49 -49.87
N GLU A 238 5.47 -66.36 -48.87
CA GLU A 238 5.30 -67.80 -49.10
C GLU A 238 3.99 -68.13 -49.84
N LEU A 239 2.90 -67.42 -49.53
CA LEU A 239 1.63 -67.57 -50.23
C LEU A 239 1.72 -67.14 -51.70
N GLU A 240 2.45 -66.07 -52.01
CA GLU A 240 2.70 -65.65 -53.39
C GLU A 240 3.50 -66.69 -54.19
N ASN A 241 4.44 -67.38 -53.55
CA ASN A 241 5.22 -68.44 -54.20
C ASN A 241 4.40 -69.70 -54.46
N LYS A 242 3.47 -70.07 -53.55
CA LYS A 242 2.50 -71.16 -53.78
C LYS A 242 1.56 -70.84 -54.95
N MET A 243 1.05 -69.61 -55.03
CA MET A 243 0.19 -69.20 -56.15
C MET A 243 0.91 -69.22 -57.52
N LYS A 244 2.22 -68.98 -57.55
CA LYS A 244 3.03 -69.09 -58.77
C LYS A 244 3.31 -70.55 -59.17
N ALA A 245 3.35 -71.48 -58.20
CA ALA A 245 3.50 -72.90 -58.46
C ALA A 245 2.21 -73.52 -59.04
N ASP A 246 1.04 -73.13 -58.53
CA ASP A 246 -0.25 -73.62 -59.01
C ASP A 246 -0.56 -73.16 -60.45
N LYS A 247 -0.05 -71.98 -60.83
CA LYS A 247 -0.14 -71.48 -62.21
C LYS A 247 0.72 -72.26 -63.21
N ARG A 248 1.78 -72.94 -62.75
CA ARG A 248 2.61 -73.82 -63.60
C ARG A 248 1.99 -75.21 -63.80
N ILE A 249 1.17 -75.67 -62.85
CA ILE A 249 0.52 -76.99 -62.91
C ILE A 249 -0.67 -77.00 -63.90
N ALA A 250 -1.28 -75.84 -64.18
CA ALA A 250 -2.38 -75.71 -65.14
C ALA A 250 -1.94 -75.78 -66.63
N ASP A 251 -0.69 -75.43 -66.93
CA ASP A 251 -0.20 -75.34 -68.32
C ASP A 251 0.50 -76.64 -68.83
N GLU A 252 0.71 -77.65 -67.98
CA GLU A 252 1.45 -78.89 -68.33
C GLU A 252 0.58 -80.12 -68.65
N ARG A 253 -0.77 -79.99 -68.68
CA ARG A 253 -1.67 -81.09 -69.12
C ARG A 253 -2.22 -80.90 -70.55
N PHE A 254 -1.36 -80.58 -71.51
CA PHE A 254 -1.71 -80.60 -72.94
C PHE A 254 -0.66 -81.34 -73.80
N ILE A 255 -0.76 -82.67 -73.75
CA ILE A 255 -0.49 -83.69 -74.79
C ILE A 255 0.80 -83.57 -75.61
N LEU A 256 1.68 -84.56 -75.48
CA LEU A 256 2.23 -85.29 -76.64
C LEU A 256 2.45 -86.80 -76.34
N SER A 257 1.74 -87.63 -77.10
CA SER A 257 2.24 -88.91 -77.63
C SER A 257 2.20 -88.84 -79.17
N ARG A 258 3.05 -89.64 -79.80
CA ARG A 258 3.78 -89.43 -81.07
C ARG A 258 3.07 -90.04 -82.29
N ASP A 259 3.28 -89.44 -83.48
CA ASP A 259 3.40 -90.05 -84.84
C ASP A 259 3.25 -88.95 -85.94
N SER A 260 4.31 -88.24 -86.34
CA SER A 260 5.37 -88.53 -87.33
C SER A 260 4.92 -88.69 -88.80
N HIS A 261 5.30 -87.67 -89.61
CA HIS A 261 5.45 -87.66 -91.08
C HIS A 261 4.34 -87.17 -92.03
N ARG A 262 3.21 -86.62 -91.55
CA ARG A 262 2.35 -85.71 -92.37
C ARG A 262 2.21 -84.28 -91.82
N GLN A 263 2.82 -83.99 -90.67
CA GLN A 263 2.67 -82.72 -89.95
C GLN A 263 3.66 -81.60 -90.32
N THR A 264 4.69 -81.85 -91.13
CA THR A 264 5.76 -80.85 -91.38
C THR A 264 5.28 -79.66 -92.20
N ASN A 265 4.42 -79.85 -93.21
CA ASN A 265 3.88 -78.73 -94.00
C ASN A 265 2.79 -77.93 -93.26
N VAL A 266 1.97 -78.58 -92.43
CA VAL A 266 0.99 -77.87 -91.57
C VAL A 266 1.69 -77.14 -90.42
N LYS A 267 2.77 -77.69 -89.87
CA LYS A 267 3.58 -77.00 -88.84
C LYS A 267 4.31 -75.79 -89.42
N LEU A 268 4.78 -75.84 -90.67
CA LEU A 268 5.40 -74.69 -91.34
C LEU A 268 4.42 -73.53 -91.55
N GLU A 269 3.17 -73.81 -91.93
CA GLU A 269 2.15 -72.76 -92.03
C GLU A 269 1.67 -72.27 -90.66
N LYS A 270 1.60 -73.15 -89.66
CA LYS A 270 1.29 -72.76 -88.28
C LYS A 270 2.41 -71.93 -87.66
N THR A 271 3.68 -72.18 -88.00
CA THR A 271 4.81 -71.35 -87.57
C THR A 271 4.86 -70.03 -88.32
N LYS A 272 4.52 -69.97 -89.63
CA LYS A 272 4.36 -68.70 -90.36
C LYS A 272 3.24 -67.83 -89.78
N LYS A 273 2.07 -68.40 -89.50
CA LYS A 273 0.99 -67.67 -88.80
C LYS A 273 1.39 -67.24 -87.38
N ARG A 274 2.15 -68.06 -86.66
CA ARG A 274 2.70 -67.68 -85.35
C ARG A 274 3.75 -66.57 -85.45
N LEU A 275 4.56 -66.56 -86.51
CA LEU A 275 5.55 -65.53 -86.78
C LEU A 275 4.86 -64.19 -87.09
N GLN A 276 3.88 -64.20 -88.01
CA GLN A 276 3.05 -63.02 -88.31
C GLN A 276 2.28 -62.51 -87.08
N GLN A 277 1.74 -63.42 -86.25
CA GLN A 277 1.13 -63.03 -84.97
C GLN A 277 2.16 -62.47 -83.97
N SER A 278 3.41 -62.95 -83.99
CA SER A 278 4.47 -62.39 -83.14
C SER A 278 4.94 -61.02 -83.64
N GLU A 279 4.94 -60.79 -84.95
CA GLU A 279 5.23 -59.48 -85.56
C GLU A 279 4.12 -58.48 -85.29
N ALA A 280 2.85 -58.88 -85.41
CA ALA A 280 1.73 -58.04 -85.01
C ALA A 280 1.81 -57.69 -83.51
N LYS A 281 2.15 -58.67 -82.65
CA LYS A 281 2.38 -58.44 -81.22
C LYS A 281 3.56 -57.51 -80.95
N LYS A 282 4.64 -57.61 -81.74
CA LYS A 282 5.81 -56.72 -81.66
C LYS A 282 5.42 -55.30 -82.02
N GLN A 283 4.63 -55.10 -83.08
CA GLN A 283 4.13 -53.79 -83.49
C GLN A 283 3.21 -53.16 -82.43
N THR A 284 2.30 -53.93 -81.82
CA THR A 284 1.49 -53.43 -80.70
C THR A 284 2.35 -53.07 -79.49
N LEU A 285 3.39 -53.85 -79.18
CA LEU A 285 4.29 -53.57 -78.06
C LEU A 285 5.12 -52.30 -78.29
N VAL A 286 5.55 -52.06 -79.54
CA VAL A 286 6.23 -50.82 -79.93
C VAL A 286 5.31 -49.62 -79.77
N GLU A 287 4.04 -49.75 -80.15
CA GLU A 287 3.05 -48.67 -80.00
C GLU A 287 2.71 -48.40 -78.52
N ASP A 288 2.59 -49.44 -77.69
CA ASP A 288 2.38 -49.30 -76.26
C ASP A 288 3.61 -48.68 -75.56
N LEU A 289 4.84 -49.04 -75.99
CA LEU A 289 6.06 -48.40 -75.53
C LEU A 289 6.15 -46.92 -75.93
N ARG A 290 5.71 -46.60 -77.15
CA ARG A 290 5.62 -45.21 -77.63
C ARG A 290 4.66 -44.39 -76.75
N LYS A 291 3.46 -44.91 -76.48
CA LYS A 291 2.47 -44.28 -75.58
C LYS A 291 3.00 -44.16 -74.15
N ALA A 292 3.66 -45.18 -73.62
CA ALA A 292 4.28 -45.14 -72.30
C ALA A 292 5.40 -44.07 -72.22
N SER A 293 6.18 -43.91 -73.29
CA SER A 293 7.18 -42.84 -73.42
C SER A 293 6.53 -41.45 -73.44
N GLU A 294 5.42 -41.26 -74.15
CA GLU A 294 4.68 -39.99 -74.15
C GLU A 294 4.10 -39.67 -72.76
N VAL A 295 3.58 -40.67 -72.05
CA VAL A 295 3.11 -40.53 -70.65
C VAL A 295 4.28 -40.18 -69.72
N ALA A 296 5.44 -40.82 -69.86
CA ALA A 296 6.63 -40.52 -69.07
C ALA A 296 7.10 -39.07 -69.28
N LYS A 297 7.13 -38.59 -70.53
CA LYS A 297 7.44 -37.18 -70.84
C LYS A 297 6.44 -36.21 -70.21
N SER A 298 5.15 -36.55 -70.22
CA SER A 298 4.09 -35.76 -69.58
C SER A 298 4.25 -35.71 -68.05
N ILE A 299 4.58 -36.84 -67.42
CA ILE A 299 4.86 -36.92 -65.98
C ILE A 299 6.11 -36.10 -65.62
N GLU A 300 7.16 -36.16 -66.43
CA GLU A 300 8.38 -35.38 -66.21
C GLU A 300 8.11 -33.87 -66.32
N ALA A 301 7.32 -33.45 -67.31
CA ALA A 301 6.89 -32.05 -67.45
C ALA A 301 6.06 -31.58 -66.25
N ARG A 302 5.13 -32.42 -65.77
CA ARG A 302 4.31 -32.13 -64.57
C ARG A 302 5.16 -32.06 -63.31
N SER A 303 6.16 -32.92 -63.16
CA SER A 303 7.12 -32.90 -62.04
C SER A 303 7.93 -31.60 -62.03
N LYS A 304 8.44 -31.16 -63.19
CA LYS A 304 9.16 -29.87 -63.32
C LYS A 304 8.26 -28.68 -62.97
N GLN A 305 6.99 -28.71 -63.39
CA GLN A 305 6.02 -27.68 -63.04
C GLN A 305 5.75 -27.63 -61.53
N LEU A 306 5.52 -28.79 -60.89
CA LEU A 306 5.32 -28.88 -59.44
C LEU A 306 6.55 -28.42 -58.65
N GLN A 307 7.77 -28.70 -59.13
CA GLN A 307 9.00 -28.17 -58.51
C GLN A 307 9.09 -26.64 -58.60
N GLN A 308 8.63 -26.03 -59.70
CA GLN A 308 8.55 -24.57 -59.81
C GLN A 308 7.50 -23.97 -58.87
N GLU A 309 6.32 -24.60 -58.77
CA GLU A 309 5.26 -24.19 -57.85
C GLU A 309 5.70 -24.32 -56.38
N LEU A 310 6.49 -25.35 -56.05
CA LEU A 310 7.07 -25.53 -54.71
C LEU A 310 8.02 -24.38 -54.36
N LYS A 311 8.95 -24.06 -55.27
CA LYS A 311 9.88 -22.93 -55.09
C LYS A 311 9.15 -21.60 -54.94
N ALA A 312 8.06 -21.40 -55.68
CA ALA A 312 7.22 -20.21 -55.55
C ALA A 312 6.50 -20.17 -54.18
N SER A 313 5.97 -21.31 -53.73
CA SER A 313 5.33 -21.46 -52.41
C SER A 313 6.30 -21.20 -51.26
N ASP A 314 7.54 -21.69 -51.33
CA ASP A 314 8.58 -21.45 -50.32
C ASP A 314 8.94 -19.96 -50.21
N VAL A 315 9.01 -19.26 -51.35
CA VAL A 315 9.22 -17.80 -51.40
C VAL A 315 8.03 -17.06 -50.77
N GLU A 316 6.80 -17.51 -51.02
CA GLU A 316 5.60 -16.90 -50.43
C GLU A 316 5.53 -17.15 -48.91
N LYS A 317 5.88 -18.36 -48.46
CA LYS A 317 6.00 -18.73 -47.05
C LYS A 317 7.06 -17.89 -46.34
N ALA A 318 8.20 -17.65 -46.98
CA ALA A 318 9.24 -16.78 -46.45
C ALA A 318 8.77 -15.31 -46.32
N LYS A 319 8.05 -14.78 -47.31
CA LYS A 319 7.45 -13.44 -47.26
C LYS A 319 6.40 -13.31 -46.15
N LEU A 320 5.52 -14.31 -46.02
CA LEU A 320 4.51 -14.34 -44.96
C LEU A 320 5.13 -14.43 -43.57
N LYS A 321 6.18 -15.25 -43.41
CA LYS A 321 6.93 -15.34 -42.15
C LYS A 321 7.59 -14.02 -41.80
N GLN A 322 8.26 -13.38 -42.76
CA GLN A 322 8.87 -12.07 -42.57
C GLN A 322 7.84 -11.00 -42.17
N LYS A 323 6.66 -11.00 -42.80
CA LYS A 323 5.56 -10.09 -42.45
C LYS A 323 5.04 -10.37 -41.04
N LEU A 324 4.80 -11.63 -40.69
CA LEU A 324 4.35 -12.04 -39.36
C LEU A 324 5.36 -11.64 -38.27
N ASP A 325 6.66 -11.81 -38.52
CA ASP A 325 7.72 -11.42 -37.61
C ASP A 325 7.79 -9.89 -37.44
N SER A 326 7.56 -9.12 -38.52
CA SER A 326 7.48 -7.66 -38.45
C SER A 326 6.26 -7.16 -37.66
N GLU A 327 5.09 -7.79 -37.84
CA GLU A 327 3.88 -7.47 -37.08
C GLU A 327 4.00 -7.86 -35.60
N ARG A 328 4.67 -8.99 -35.31
CA ARG A 328 5.00 -9.37 -33.93
C ARG A 328 5.91 -8.35 -33.26
N ARG A 329 7.00 -7.94 -33.91
CA ARG A 329 7.91 -6.92 -33.35
C ARG A 329 7.20 -5.61 -33.08
N ALA A 330 6.38 -5.13 -34.02
CA ALA A 330 5.58 -3.93 -33.83
C ALA A 330 4.60 -4.07 -32.64
N SER A 331 3.94 -5.22 -32.51
CA SER A 331 3.02 -5.50 -31.41
C SER A 331 3.75 -5.57 -30.06
N ASP A 332 4.90 -6.25 -30.00
CA ASP A 332 5.72 -6.37 -28.79
C ASP A 332 6.26 -4.99 -28.35
N GLU A 333 6.58 -4.10 -29.29
CA GLU A 333 7.03 -2.74 -28.99
C GLU A 333 5.89 -1.86 -28.45
N THR A 334 4.67 -1.97 -28.99
CA THR A 334 3.49 -1.34 -28.39
C THR A 334 3.16 -1.89 -26.99
N ILE A 335 3.30 -3.21 -26.78
CA ILE A 335 3.09 -3.83 -25.47
C ILE A 335 4.12 -3.31 -24.48
N LYS A 336 5.41 -3.28 -24.85
CA LYS A 336 6.48 -2.75 -24.01
C LYS A 336 6.24 -1.29 -23.63
N THR A 337 5.79 -0.47 -24.58
CA THR A 337 5.45 0.94 -24.34
C THR A 337 4.25 1.07 -23.38
N ALA A 338 3.25 0.22 -23.51
CA ALA A 338 2.10 0.18 -22.59
C ALA A 338 2.50 -0.29 -21.18
N GLU A 339 3.38 -1.31 -21.07
CA GLU A 339 3.92 -1.79 -19.80
C GLU A 339 4.75 -0.73 -19.07
N GLU A 340 5.56 0.06 -19.79
CA GLU A 340 6.28 1.20 -19.21
C GLU A 340 5.33 2.30 -18.71
N ARG A 341 4.25 2.60 -19.45
CA ARG A 341 3.22 3.56 -18.99
C ARG A 341 2.50 3.04 -17.74
N ILE A 342 2.16 1.76 -17.69
CA ILE A 342 1.54 1.14 -16.50
C ILE A 342 2.50 1.22 -15.30
N LYS A 343 3.79 0.89 -15.47
CA LYS A 343 4.78 1.02 -14.39
C LYS A 343 4.91 2.44 -13.86
N ASN A 344 4.89 3.44 -14.74
CA ASN A 344 4.93 4.85 -14.32
C ASN A 344 3.68 5.25 -13.53
N VAL A 345 2.48 4.85 -14.00
CA VAL A 345 1.23 5.11 -13.27
C VAL A 345 1.19 4.39 -11.93
N GLU A 346 1.68 3.15 -11.85
CA GLU A 346 1.80 2.41 -10.60
C GLU A 346 2.77 3.08 -9.62
N ALA A 347 3.91 3.61 -10.10
CA ALA A 347 4.85 4.36 -9.30
C ALA A 347 4.23 5.68 -8.78
N GLU A 348 3.48 6.41 -9.61
CA GLU A 348 2.73 7.61 -9.19
C GLU A 348 1.66 7.27 -8.15
N CYS A 349 0.90 6.18 -8.34
CA CYS A 349 -0.09 5.72 -7.37
C CYS A 349 0.55 5.34 -6.03
N LYS A 350 1.73 4.70 -6.07
CA LYS A 350 2.49 4.35 -4.87
C LYS A 350 2.96 5.61 -4.13
N SER A 351 3.52 6.58 -4.84
CA SER A 351 3.95 7.86 -4.27
C SER A 351 2.77 8.64 -3.66
N LEU A 352 1.63 8.69 -4.35
CA LEU A 352 0.42 9.34 -3.83
C LEU A 352 -0.12 8.65 -2.58
N LYS A 353 -0.05 7.32 -2.54
CA LYS A 353 -0.45 6.55 -1.36
C LYS A 353 0.47 6.80 -0.16
N GLU A 354 1.79 6.82 -0.36
CA GLU A 354 2.75 7.18 0.69
C GLU A 354 2.52 8.60 1.21
N LYS A 355 2.21 9.56 0.34
CA LYS A 355 1.82 10.93 0.75
C LYS A 355 0.52 10.95 1.54
N PHE A 356 -0.48 10.19 1.11
CA PHE A 356 -1.76 10.08 1.82
C PHE A 356 -1.59 9.45 3.22
N ASP A 357 -0.82 8.37 3.33
CA ASP A 357 -0.57 7.70 4.59
C ASP A 357 0.25 8.61 5.54
N ALA A 358 1.23 9.34 5.02
CA ALA A 358 1.98 10.35 5.80
C ALA A 358 1.09 11.51 6.28
N GLU A 359 0.15 11.99 5.45
CA GLU A 359 -0.76 13.06 5.86
C GLU A 359 -1.79 12.55 6.88
N LYS A 360 -2.23 11.30 6.75
CA LYS A 360 -3.10 10.65 7.72
C LYS A 360 -2.41 10.51 9.09
N GLU A 361 -1.13 10.15 9.11
CA GLU A 361 -0.33 10.11 10.35
C GLU A 361 -0.25 11.48 11.02
N LYS A 362 -0.08 12.57 10.25
CA LYS A 362 -0.09 13.94 10.80
C LYS A 362 -1.45 14.32 11.39
N VAL A 363 -2.54 13.95 10.72
CA VAL A 363 -3.89 14.21 11.24
C VAL A 363 -4.10 13.46 12.54
N ASN A 364 -3.70 12.19 12.61
CA ASN A 364 -3.78 11.40 13.85
C ASN A 364 -2.90 12.00 14.96
N ALA A 365 -1.70 12.48 14.63
CA ALA A 365 -0.82 13.14 15.59
C ALA A 365 -1.44 14.44 16.13
N ALA A 366 -2.03 15.26 15.27
CA ALA A 366 -2.74 16.47 15.66
C ALA A 366 -4.00 16.18 16.49
N GLU A 367 -4.70 15.09 16.20
CA GLU A 367 -5.86 14.64 16.98
C GLU A 367 -5.44 14.18 18.38
N ASN A 368 -4.36 13.41 18.50
CA ASN A 368 -3.78 13.02 19.79
C ASN A 368 -3.28 14.23 20.60
N GLU A 369 -2.68 15.21 19.95
CA GLU A 369 -2.24 16.46 20.58
C GLU A 369 -3.45 17.28 21.06
N ALA A 370 -4.51 17.37 20.25
CA ALA A 370 -5.76 18.01 20.64
C ALA A 370 -6.42 17.30 21.84
N ASP A 371 -6.39 15.97 21.90
CA ASP A 371 -6.89 15.20 23.04
C ASP A 371 -6.04 15.40 24.30
N THR A 372 -4.72 15.52 24.14
CA THR A 372 -3.80 15.84 25.25
C THR A 372 -4.08 17.25 25.79
N LEU A 373 -4.30 18.23 24.92
CA LEU A 373 -4.68 19.59 25.28
C LEU A 373 -6.07 19.64 25.95
N ARG A 374 -7.04 18.85 25.48
CA ARG A 374 -8.35 18.71 26.15
C ARG A 374 -8.20 18.14 27.55
N TYR A 375 -7.34 17.14 27.72
CA TYR A 375 -7.05 16.56 29.03
C TYR A 375 -6.38 17.58 29.96
N HIS A 376 -5.42 18.37 29.48
CA HIS A 376 -4.80 19.45 30.27
C HIS A 376 -5.80 20.56 30.63
N LEU A 377 -6.64 21.00 29.69
CA LEU A 377 -7.71 21.96 29.97
C LEU A 377 -8.73 21.42 30.99
N GLN A 378 -9.04 20.12 30.92
CA GLN A 378 -9.89 19.48 31.92
C GLN A 378 -9.22 19.50 33.30
N MET A 379 -7.94 19.14 33.39
CA MET A 379 -7.18 19.16 34.64
C MET A 379 -7.07 20.58 35.23
N GLN A 380 -6.82 21.59 34.40
CA GLN A 380 -6.81 22.99 34.80
C GLN A 380 -8.19 23.46 35.30
N ASN A 381 -9.27 23.08 34.60
CA ASN A 381 -10.62 23.38 35.06
C ASN A 381 -10.95 22.69 36.40
N GLU A 382 -10.52 21.45 36.60
CA GLU A 382 -10.66 20.77 37.89
C GLU A 382 -9.84 21.45 38.99
N GLU A 383 -8.65 21.96 38.67
CA GLU A 383 -7.81 22.71 39.60
C GLU A 383 -8.40 24.08 39.95
N ILE A 384 -8.98 24.78 38.98
CA ILE A 384 -9.76 26.00 39.19
C ILE A 384 -10.95 25.69 40.11
N VAL A 385 -11.70 24.63 39.86
CA VAL A 385 -12.83 24.22 40.71
C VAL A 385 -12.37 23.85 42.13
N ARG A 386 -11.24 23.16 42.28
CA ARG A 386 -10.64 22.88 43.60
C ARG A 386 -10.20 24.16 44.30
N SER A 387 -9.64 25.10 43.55
CA SER A 387 -9.18 26.40 44.07
C SER A 387 -10.36 27.27 44.47
N ASP A 388 -11.42 27.35 43.68
CA ASP A 388 -12.68 28.01 44.01
C ASP A 388 -13.33 27.39 45.25
N LYS A 389 -13.28 26.05 45.37
CA LYS A 389 -13.77 25.36 46.56
C LYS A 389 -12.94 25.73 47.79
N LYS A 390 -11.61 25.71 47.69
CA LYS A 390 -10.71 26.18 48.76
C LYS A 390 -10.93 27.65 49.09
N LEU A 391 -11.17 28.48 48.08
CA LEU A 391 -11.41 29.91 48.24
C LEU A 391 -12.74 30.15 48.97
N LYS A 392 -13.79 29.40 48.63
CA LYS A 392 -15.06 29.39 49.39
C LYS A 392 -14.87 28.86 50.82
N GLU A 393 -14.09 27.81 51.02
CA GLU A 393 -13.77 27.30 52.36
C GLU A 393 -12.95 28.32 53.18
N LEU A 394 -12.04 29.05 52.53
CA LEU A 394 -11.25 30.13 53.13
C LEU A 394 -12.11 31.35 53.40
N GLU A 395 -13.03 31.71 52.52
CA GLU A 395 -14.04 32.75 52.76
C GLU A 395 -14.93 32.38 53.93
N GLN A 396 -15.38 31.13 54.00
CA GLN A 396 -16.20 30.65 55.12
C GLN A 396 -15.39 30.62 56.43
N LYS A 397 -14.12 30.20 56.37
CA LYS A 397 -13.19 30.31 57.51
C LYS A 397 -12.87 31.75 57.86
N ALA A 398 -12.80 32.66 56.89
CA ALA A 398 -12.54 34.07 57.10
C ALA A 398 -13.78 34.77 57.68
N VAL A 399 -14.99 34.36 57.32
CA VAL A 399 -16.24 34.80 57.95
C VAL A 399 -16.30 34.28 59.38
N VAL A 400 -16.03 32.99 59.62
CA VAL A 400 -15.96 32.42 60.97
C VAL A 400 -14.82 33.05 61.78
N ALA A 401 -13.68 33.36 61.16
CA ALA A 401 -12.57 34.04 61.80
C ALA A 401 -12.86 35.53 62.02
N ALA A 402 -13.65 36.18 61.17
CA ALA A 402 -14.10 37.56 61.35
C ALA A 402 -15.18 37.66 62.43
N GLU A 403 -16.06 36.66 62.54
CA GLU A 403 -17.01 36.51 63.64
C GLU A 403 -16.28 36.17 64.94
N SER A 404 -15.28 35.28 64.88
CA SER A 404 -14.40 34.95 65.99
C SER A 404 -13.53 36.14 66.37
N LEU A 405 -13.03 36.93 65.44
CA LEU A 405 -12.29 38.18 65.67
C LEU A 405 -13.22 39.27 66.18
N SER A 406 -14.47 39.34 65.73
CA SER A 406 -15.46 40.29 66.29
C SER A 406 -15.85 39.89 67.71
N ALA A 407 -15.92 38.59 68.00
CA ALA A 407 -16.07 38.07 69.35
C ALA A 407 -14.79 38.30 70.18
N ARG A 408 -13.61 38.09 69.59
CA ARG A 408 -12.31 38.35 70.20
C ARG A 408 -12.06 39.83 70.40
N ILE A 409 -12.58 40.72 69.55
CA ILE A 409 -12.53 42.17 69.70
C ILE A 409 -13.46 42.57 70.82
N ARG A 410 -14.66 41.97 70.94
CA ARG A 410 -15.50 42.13 72.15
C ARG A 410 -14.80 41.62 73.41
N ASP A 411 -14.10 40.49 73.32
CA ASP A 411 -13.33 39.92 74.42
C ASP A 411 -12.04 40.71 74.69
N LEU A 412 -11.41 41.33 73.68
CA LEU A 412 -10.21 42.16 73.77
C LEU A 412 -10.56 43.59 74.16
N GLU A 413 -11.76 44.07 73.91
CA GLU A 413 -12.31 45.28 74.55
C GLU A 413 -12.57 44.98 76.03
N ALA A 414 -12.97 43.74 76.37
CA ALA A 414 -13.09 43.26 77.75
C ALA A 414 -11.74 42.91 78.42
N ILE A 415 -10.71 42.51 77.67
CA ILE A 415 -9.34 42.19 78.14
C ILE A 415 -8.42 43.42 78.04
N SER A 416 -8.71 44.40 77.19
CA SER A 416 -8.10 45.74 77.22
C SER A 416 -8.53 46.49 78.49
N ALA A 417 -9.62 46.08 79.13
CA ALA A 417 -9.97 46.44 80.50
C ALA A 417 -9.21 45.61 81.57
N LYS A 418 -8.38 44.63 81.18
CA LYS A 418 -7.65 43.70 82.06
C LYS A 418 -6.33 43.18 81.45
N HIS A 419 -5.35 44.09 81.39
CA HIS A 419 -3.90 43.86 81.32
C HIS A 419 -3.23 43.02 80.20
N HIS A 420 -2.09 43.59 79.79
CA HIS A 420 -0.98 43.12 78.97
C HIS A 420 -0.57 41.64 79.03
N GLY A 421 -0.25 41.09 77.86
CA GLY A 421 0.58 39.89 77.74
C GLY A 421 0.61 39.26 76.34
N GLU A 422 1.03 39.98 75.29
CA GLU A 422 1.31 39.36 73.98
C GLU A 422 2.60 39.92 73.35
N ALA A 423 3.75 39.63 73.96
CA ALA A 423 5.06 39.81 73.33
C ALA A 423 5.61 38.49 72.74
N GLU A 424 5.16 37.33 73.24
CA GLU A 424 5.74 36.02 72.89
C GLU A 424 5.14 35.39 71.62
N LYS A 425 3.93 35.79 71.21
CA LYS A 425 3.30 35.34 69.95
C LYS A 425 3.85 36.05 68.71
N ASN A 426 4.34 37.29 68.87
CA ASN A 426 4.93 38.06 67.77
C ASN A 426 6.35 37.60 67.40
N ALA A 427 7.10 36.99 68.33
CA ALA A 427 8.42 36.43 68.03
C ALA A 427 8.34 35.17 67.15
N LYS A 428 7.42 34.25 67.44
CA LYS A 428 7.19 33.05 66.59
C LYS A 428 6.70 33.38 65.18
N ALA A 429 5.81 34.37 65.06
CA ALA A 429 5.33 34.82 63.75
C ALA A 429 6.46 35.45 62.91
N LYS A 430 7.46 36.08 63.55
CA LYS A 430 8.65 36.62 62.87
C LYS A 430 9.56 35.51 62.34
N ASP A 431 9.78 34.46 63.12
CA ASP A 431 10.63 33.34 62.71
C ASP A 431 9.99 32.49 61.59
N GLU A 432 8.66 32.30 61.63
CA GLU A 432 7.92 31.63 60.54
C GLU A 432 7.92 32.46 59.24
N LEU A 433 7.72 33.78 59.32
CA LEU A 433 7.82 34.68 58.15
C LEU A 433 9.22 34.73 57.55
N ALA A 434 10.26 34.68 58.39
CA ALA A 434 11.65 34.66 57.93
C ALA A 434 11.99 33.35 57.20
N LEU A 435 11.43 32.22 57.63
CA LEU A 435 11.58 30.92 56.97
C LEU A 435 10.85 30.91 55.62
N GLU A 436 9.59 31.36 55.57
CA GLU A 436 8.83 31.47 54.31
C GLU A 436 9.50 32.41 53.30
N LEU A 437 10.10 33.51 53.77
CA LEU A 437 10.85 34.43 52.92
C LEU A 437 12.16 33.81 52.40
N SER A 438 12.78 32.92 53.17
CA SER A 438 13.96 32.17 52.74
C SER A 438 13.59 31.16 51.64
N ASP A 439 12.55 30.36 51.87
CA ASP A 439 12.07 29.37 50.91
C ASP A 439 11.63 30.04 49.59
N ALA A 440 10.92 31.16 49.66
CA ALA A 440 10.52 31.93 48.49
C ALA A 440 11.72 32.52 47.70
N LYS A 441 12.83 32.86 48.39
CA LYS A 441 14.06 33.32 47.73
C LYS A 441 14.78 32.18 47.02
N ASP A 442 14.81 30.99 47.62
CA ASP A 442 15.41 29.80 47.02
C ASP A 442 14.61 29.34 45.80
N GLU A 443 13.27 29.33 45.87
CA GLU A 443 12.39 29.06 44.72
C GLU A 443 12.59 30.09 43.59
N LEU A 444 12.77 31.37 43.93
CA LEU A 444 13.02 32.43 42.95
C LEU A 444 14.41 32.28 42.31
N ALA A 445 15.42 31.85 43.07
CA ALA A 445 16.74 31.55 42.56
C ALA A 445 16.73 30.34 41.61
N GLU A 446 16.00 29.27 41.95
CA GLU A 446 15.84 28.09 41.11
C GLU A 446 15.08 28.42 39.80
N ALA A 447 14.00 29.19 39.90
CA ALA A 447 13.26 29.65 38.72
C ALA A 447 14.13 30.49 37.77
N ARG A 448 14.99 31.38 38.30
CA ARG A 448 15.95 32.15 37.51
C ARG A 448 16.98 31.26 36.83
N ALA A 449 17.50 30.25 37.53
CA ALA A 449 18.45 29.30 36.96
C ALA A 449 17.84 28.49 35.81
N GLU A 450 16.56 28.11 35.92
CA GLU A 450 15.84 27.38 34.88
C GLU A 450 15.57 28.24 33.63
N ILE A 451 15.23 29.52 33.80
CA ILE A 451 15.15 30.46 32.67
C ILE A 451 16.51 30.61 31.99
N GLU A 452 17.60 30.71 32.75
CA GLU A 452 18.94 30.86 32.17
C GLU A 452 19.35 29.62 31.34
N ARG A 453 18.99 28.41 31.80
CA ARG A 453 19.16 27.17 31.00
C ARG A 453 18.31 27.20 29.74
N SER A 454 17.03 27.58 29.86
CA SER A 454 16.09 27.66 28.73
C SER A 454 16.54 28.68 27.68
N LEU A 455 17.12 29.82 28.11
CA LEU A 455 17.72 30.83 27.23
C LEU A 455 18.96 30.31 26.51
N LYS A 456 19.86 29.60 27.21
CA LYS A 456 21.03 28.96 26.58
C LYS A 456 20.61 27.93 25.52
N ASP A 457 19.59 27.14 25.83
CA ASP A 457 19.04 26.16 24.90
C ASP A 457 18.32 26.82 23.72
N HIS A 458 17.62 27.93 23.93
CA HIS A 458 17.02 28.73 22.87
C HIS A 458 18.08 29.30 21.92
N GLU A 459 19.18 29.87 22.45
CA GLU A 459 20.30 30.35 21.63
C GLU A 459 20.99 29.21 20.85
N ALA A 460 21.14 28.02 21.46
CA ALA A 460 21.67 26.85 20.76
C ALA A 460 20.76 26.40 19.60
N SER A 461 19.43 26.41 19.80
CA SER A 461 18.47 26.11 18.74
C SER A 461 18.45 27.17 17.64
N LYS A 462 18.64 28.45 18.00
CA LYS A 462 18.76 29.55 17.04
C LYS A 462 20.01 29.41 16.16
N ALA A 463 21.13 28.98 16.74
CA ALA A 463 22.34 28.68 15.97
C ALA A 463 22.13 27.51 14.98
N LYS A 464 21.40 26.46 15.38
CA LYS A 464 21.02 25.35 14.50
C LYS A 464 20.09 25.79 13.37
N LEU A 465 19.11 26.65 13.66
CA LEU A 465 18.25 27.25 12.63
C LEU A 465 19.08 28.03 11.61
N ALA A 466 20.01 28.88 12.07
CA ALA A 466 20.87 29.65 11.18
C ALA A 466 21.73 28.75 10.27
N GLN A 467 22.27 27.65 10.80
CA GLN A 467 23.00 26.66 9.99
C GLN A 467 22.10 25.96 8.96
N ALA A 468 20.87 25.61 9.35
CA ALA A 468 19.90 24.98 8.45
C ALA A 468 19.45 25.93 7.33
N GLN A 469 19.20 27.20 7.64
CA GLN A 469 18.88 28.25 6.66
C GLN A 469 20.06 28.50 5.70
N GLN A 470 21.29 28.49 6.21
CA GLN A 470 22.48 28.58 5.36
C GLN A 470 22.57 27.36 4.41
N ALA A 471 22.31 26.14 4.90
CA ALA A 471 22.30 24.94 4.06
C ALA A 471 21.19 24.97 3.00
N GLU A 472 19.99 25.45 3.35
CA GLU A 472 18.88 25.64 2.41
C GLU A 472 19.25 26.64 1.30
N SER A 473 19.85 27.79 1.66
CA SER A 473 20.28 28.79 0.69
C SER A 473 21.31 28.24 -0.32
N LYS A 474 22.30 27.46 0.15
CA LYS A 474 23.29 26.81 -0.72
C LYS A 474 22.65 25.78 -1.65
N LEU A 475 21.76 24.94 -1.13
CA LEU A 475 21.03 23.96 -1.95
C LEU A 475 20.19 24.65 -3.02
N LYS A 476 19.57 25.79 -2.70
CA LYS A 476 18.80 26.57 -3.66
C LYS A 476 19.69 27.14 -4.76
N GLU A 477 20.84 27.74 -4.42
CA GLU A 477 21.81 28.23 -5.40
C GLU A 477 22.33 27.11 -6.33
N GLU A 478 22.61 25.92 -5.78
CA GLU A 478 23.02 24.76 -6.58
C GLU A 478 21.91 24.29 -7.53
N LEU A 479 20.65 24.32 -7.06
CA LEU A 479 19.48 23.91 -7.83
C LEU A 479 19.20 24.89 -8.98
N ASP A 480 19.32 26.20 -8.72
CA ASP A 480 19.21 27.25 -9.73
C ASP A 480 20.35 27.14 -10.77
N SER A 481 21.59 26.91 -10.33
CA SER A 481 22.74 26.68 -11.22
C SER A 481 22.56 25.43 -12.10
N LEU A 482 22.01 24.35 -11.54
CA LEU A 482 21.74 23.14 -12.30
C LEU A 482 20.59 23.33 -13.30
N ALA A 483 19.54 24.07 -12.93
CA ALA A 483 18.46 24.42 -13.83
C ALA A 483 18.95 25.26 -15.02
N GLU A 484 19.86 26.20 -14.77
CA GLU A 484 20.53 26.99 -15.81
C GLU A 484 21.37 26.09 -16.73
N LYS A 485 22.17 25.17 -16.17
CA LYS A 485 22.94 24.19 -16.97
C LYS A 485 22.05 23.31 -17.85
N ILE A 486 20.93 22.82 -17.32
CA ILE A 486 19.94 22.03 -18.08
C ILE A 486 19.41 22.85 -19.25
N THR A 487 19.09 24.13 -19.01
CA THR A 487 18.55 25.03 -20.03
C THR A 487 19.58 25.29 -21.12
N ASN A 488 20.82 25.62 -20.76
CA ASN A 488 21.90 25.87 -21.71
C ASN A 488 22.26 24.62 -22.55
N GLN A 489 22.30 23.44 -21.93
CA GLN A 489 22.54 22.20 -22.69
C GLN A 489 21.38 21.85 -23.63
N ARG A 490 20.13 22.00 -23.17
CA ARG A 490 18.95 21.80 -24.02
C ARG A 490 19.02 22.71 -25.25
N ASP A 491 19.30 23.99 -25.05
CA ASP A 491 19.32 24.97 -26.13
C ASP A 491 20.48 24.70 -27.11
N THR A 492 21.64 24.26 -26.60
CA THR A 492 22.77 23.80 -27.42
C THR A 492 22.38 22.60 -28.28
N HIS A 493 21.81 21.55 -27.70
CA HIS A 493 21.37 20.37 -28.46
C HIS A 493 20.25 20.68 -29.45
N LEU A 494 19.32 21.57 -29.10
CA LEU A 494 18.28 22.01 -30.03
C LEU A 494 18.88 22.73 -31.25
N GLN A 495 19.95 23.50 -31.05
CA GLN A 495 20.66 24.14 -32.16
C GLN A 495 21.42 23.12 -33.02
N GLU A 496 22.15 22.17 -32.42
CA GLU A 496 22.82 21.07 -33.14
C GLU A 496 21.83 20.25 -33.98
N ILE A 497 20.67 19.92 -33.42
CA ILE A 497 19.59 19.19 -34.12
C ILE A 497 19.04 20.02 -35.29
N LYS A 498 18.89 21.34 -35.13
CA LYS A 498 18.46 22.22 -36.23
C LYS A 498 19.49 22.23 -37.36
N ASP A 499 20.76 22.39 -37.04
CA ASP A 499 21.84 22.46 -38.02
C ASP A 499 21.97 21.13 -38.79
N LEU A 500 21.83 19.99 -38.10
CA LEU A 500 21.83 18.67 -38.75
C LEU A 500 20.60 18.43 -39.62
N LYS A 501 19.41 18.89 -39.20
CA LYS A 501 18.21 18.82 -40.04
C LYS A 501 18.35 19.63 -41.32
N GLU A 502 18.99 20.81 -41.24
CA GLU A 502 19.25 21.63 -42.43
C GLU A 502 20.27 20.95 -43.35
N GLN A 503 21.35 20.38 -42.81
CA GLN A 503 22.31 19.58 -43.60
C GLN A 503 21.64 18.38 -44.28
N LEU A 504 20.71 17.69 -43.58
CA LEU A 504 19.94 16.58 -44.15
C LEU A 504 19.01 17.08 -45.27
N ARG A 505 18.38 18.25 -45.11
CA ARG A 505 17.53 18.86 -46.14
C ARG A 505 18.35 19.19 -47.40
N GLN A 506 19.50 19.84 -47.22
CA GLN A 506 20.42 20.17 -48.31
C GLN A 506 20.89 18.91 -49.05
N ALA A 507 21.30 17.87 -48.32
CA ALA A 507 21.70 16.59 -48.91
C ALA A 507 20.58 15.90 -49.70
N LYS A 508 19.32 16.02 -49.25
CA LYS A 508 18.14 15.51 -49.97
C LYS A 508 17.82 16.32 -51.23
N GLU A 509 18.02 17.63 -51.20
CA GLU A 509 17.86 18.51 -52.38
C GLU A 509 18.94 18.24 -53.43
N ASP A 510 20.20 18.07 -53.01
CA ASP A 510 21.29 17.67 -53.90
C ASP A 510 21.04 16.27 -54.51
N ALA A 511 20.42 15.36 -53.74
CA ALA A 511 19.99 14.04 -54.21
C ALA A 511 18.97 14.10 -55.34
N ALA A 512 18.04 15.05 -55.26
CA ALA A 512 16.99 15.21 -56.25
C ALA A 512 17.53 15.73 -57.60
N ASN A 513 18.71 16.38 -57.60
CA ASN A 513 19.25 17.11 -58.74
C ASN A 513 20.42 16.39 -59.47
N GLY A 514 20.94 15.24 -59.00
CA GLY A 514 22.15 14.58 -59.54
C GLY A 514 21.99 13.13 -60.03
N SER A 515 22.77 12.73 -61.04
CA SER A 515 22.68 11.43 -61.76
C SER A 515 23.25 10.20 -61.02
N SER A 516 23.74 10.34 -59.79
CA SER A 516 24.25 9.23 -58.96
C SER A 516 23.33 9.01 -57.75
N GLN A 517 22.09 8.60 -58.02
CA GLN A 517 21.04 8.45 -57.01
C GLN A 517 21.42 7.54 -55.82
N GLN A 518 22.33 6.57 -56.05
CA GLN A 518 22.68 5.60 -55.02
C GLN A 518 23.68 6.15 -53.99
N ALA A 519 24.72 6.86 -54.43
CA ALA A 519 25.69 7.47 -53.52
C ALA A 519 25.05 8.55 -52.64
N ILE A 520 24.08 9.29 -53.18
CA ILE A 520 23.42 10.36 -52.42
C ILE A 520 22.39 9.79 -51.44
N LYS A 521 21.72 8.68 -51.80
CA LYS A 521 20.85 7.95 -50.87
C LYS A 521 21.64 7.41 -49.66
N GLU A 522 22.79 6.79 -49.89
CA GLU A 522 23.67 6.31 -48.81
C GLU A 522 24.19 7.47 -47.93
N ALA A 523 24.52 8.61 -48.52
CA ALA A 523 24.93 9.81 -47.77
C ALA A 523 23.79 10.36 -46.90
N ALA A 524 22.55 10.38 -47.41
CA ALA A 524 21.38 10.81 -46.66
C ALA A 524 21.03 9.86 -45.51
N GLU A 525 21.08 8.54 -45.73
CA GLU A 525 20.87 7.53 -44.68
C GLU A 525 21.95 7.62 -43.59
N LYS A 526 23.21 7.86 -43.96
CA LYS A 526 24.30 8.07 -43.00
C LYS A 526 24.09 9.33 -42.16
N LYS A 527 23.66 10.44 -42.77
CA LYS A 527 23.33 11.70 -42.05
C LYS A 527 22.12 11.54 -41.12
N GLU A 528 21.11 10.77 -41.54
CA GLU A 528 19.95 10.47 -40.70
C GLU A 528 20.32 9.59 -39.50
N ALA A 529 21.19 8.60 -39.70
CA ALA A 529 21.74 7.80 -38.60
C ALA A 529 22.58 8.65 -37.62
N GLU A 530 23.38 9.59 -38.13
CA GLU A 530 24.17 10.53 -37.32
C GLU A 530 23.26 11.45 -36.49
N LEU A 531 22.18 11.98 -37.09
CA LEU A 531 21.17 12.77 -36.39
C LEU A 531 20.50 11.96 -35.27
N ASN A 532 20.07 10.73 -35.56
CA ASN A 532 19.44 9.87 -34.56
C ASN A 532 20.39 9.52 -33.41
N ALA A 533 21.68 9.29 -33.69
CA ALA A 533 22.69 9.06 -32.69
C ALA A 533 22.91 10.28 -31.79
N GLN A 534 22.98 11.49 -32.37
CA GLN A 534 23.11 12.74 -31.59
C GLN A 534 21.87 13.02 -30.74
N VAL A 535 20.66 12.86 -31.28
CA VAL A 535 19.41 13.02 -30.53
C VAL A 535 19.36 12.04 -29.35
N THR A 536 19.77 10.79 -29.56
CA THR A 536 19.82 9.77 -28.50
C THR A 536 20.85 10.14 -27.42
N LYS A 537 22.01 10.67 -27.82
CA LYS A 537 23.05 11.13 -26.89
C LYS A 537 22.54 12.31 -26.04
N ALA A 538 21.98 13.35 -26.68
CA ALA A 538 21.41 14.51 -26.01
C ALA A 538 20.29 14.11 -25.02
N PHE A 539 19.44 13.15 -25.40
CA PHE A 539 18.40 12.64 -24.51
C PHE A 539 18.98 11.95 -23.27
N ARG A 540 20.05 11.15 -23.41
CA ARG A 540 20.72 10.51 -22.27
C ARG A 540 21.35 11.55 -21.34
N GLU A 541 22.04 12.54 -21.88
CA GLU A 541 22.66 13.61 -21.10
C GLU A 541 21.61 14.42 -20.32
N PHE A 542 20.48 14.75 -20.96
CA PHE A 542 19.34 15.38 -20.31
C PHE A 542 18.76 14.53 -19.17
N GLN A 543 18.62 13.21 -19.35
CA GLN A 543 18.12 12.33 -18.28
C GLN A 543 19.04 12.29 -17.06
N VAL A 544 20.36 12.32 -17.27
CA VAL A 544 21.35 12.37 -16.18
C VAL A 544 21.20 13.68 -15.38
N LEU A 545 21.13 14.82 -16.06
CA LEU A 545 20.94 16.11 -15.39
C LEU A 545 19.59 16.23 -14.70
N LYS A 546 18.52 15.75 -15.33
CA LYS A 546 17.18 15.71 -14.71
C LYS A 546 17.19 14.88 -13.43
N THR A 547 17.85 13.73 -13.43
CA THR A 547 17.98 12.88 -12.24
C THR A 547 18.78 13.59 -11.13
N ALA A 548 19.84 14.32 -11.48
CA ALA A 548 20.58 15.13 -10.52
C ALA A 548 19.73 16.27 -9.93
N TYR A 549 18.93 16.93 -10.76
CA TYR A 549 18.00 17.98 -10.36
C TYR A 549 16.94 17.46 -9.38
N ASP A 550 16.30 16.34 -9.69
CA ASP A 550 15.26 15.75 -8.85
C ASP A 550 15.82 15.33 -7.47
N LYS A 551 17.08 14.84 -7.41
CA LYS A 551 17.77 14.55 -6.15
C LYS A 551 18.04 15.80 -5.31
N LEU A 552 18.62 16.85 -5.94
CA LEU A 552 18.88 18.13 -5.28
C LEU A 552 17.60 18.79 -4.78
N LYS A 553 16.52 18.73 -5.57
CA LYS A 553 15.20 19.22 -5.17
C LYS A 553 14.64 18.48 -3.97
N THR A 554 14.77 17.16 -3.94
CA THR A 554 14.33 16.37 -2.78
C THR A 554 15.13 16.73 -1.52
N GLN A 555 16.43 16.98 -1.64
CA GLN A 555 17.27 17.45 -0.53
C GLN A 555 16.86 18.86 -0.06
N HIS A 556 16.66 19.80 -0.99
CA HIS A 556 16.16 21.14 -0.68
C HIS A 556 14.82 21.09 0.06
N ASP A 557 13.85 20.31 -0.43
CA ASP A 557 12.53 20.19 0.20
C ASP A 557 12.61 19.57 1.60
N ALA A 558 13.55 18.64 1.84
CA ALA A 558 13.78 18.07 3.16
C ALA A 558 14.41 19.09 4.12
N THR A 559 15.41 19.84 3.67
CA THR A 559 16.06 20.90 4.46
C THR A 559 15.10 22.04 4.76
N SER A 560 14.25 22.45 3.81
CA SER A 560 13.22 23.49 4.00
C SER A 560 12.21 23.10 5.08
N LYS A 561 11.80 21.82 5.12
CA LYS A 561 10.95 21.29 6.20
C LYS A 561 11.65 21.32 7.56
N LEU A 562 12.95 21.01 7.59
CA LEU A 562 13.75 21.04 8.82
C LEU A 562 13.87 22.48 9.35
N VAL A 563 14.12 23.46 8.47
CA VAL A 563 14.14 24.89 8.81
C VAL A 563 12.82 25.31 9.44
N LYS A 564 11.70 24.97 8.80
CA LYS A 564 10.37 25.29 9.34
C LYS A 564 10.12 24.65 10.71
N ALA A 565 10.52 23.39 10.90
CA ALA A 565 10.39 22.71 12.19
C ALA A 565 11.21 23.41 13.29
N TYR A 566 12.43 23.89 12.98
CA TYR A 566 13.23 24.68 13.93
C TYR A 566 12.63 26.05 14.23
N GLU A 567 12.04 26.72 13.22
CA GLU A 567 11.32 27.99 13.44
C GLU A 567 10.13 27.81 14.38
N ASP A 568 9.35 26.73 14.20
CA ASP A 568 8.21 26.43 15.05
C ASP A 568 8.65 26.05 16.48
N GLN A 569 9.72 25.27 16.64
CA GLN A 569 10.33 25.01 17.95
C GLN A 569 10.82 26.27 18.66
N LEU A 570 11.43 27.21 17.92
CA LEU A 570 11.87 28.48 18.52
C LEU A 570 10.69 29.34 18.95
N LYS A 571 9.60 29.37 18.19
CA LYS A 571 8.37 30.08 18.59
C LYS A 571 7.79 29.50 19.88
N GLN A 572 7.70 28.17 19.98
CA GLN A 572 7.21 27.51 21.18
C GLN A 572 8.09 27.81 22.40
N ARG A 573 9.42 27.73 22.25
CA ARG A 573 10.33 28.07 23.34
C ARG A 573 10.27 29.56 23.72
N ALA A 574 10.08 30.45 22.76
CA ALA A 574 9.89 31.87 23.05
C ALA A 574 8.63 32.10 23.91
N THR A 575 7.52 31.41 23.62
CA THR A 575 6.31 31.48 24.45
C THR A 575 6.52 30.90 25.85
N GLU A 576 7.25 29.79 25.98
CA GLU A 576 7.60 29.20 27.29
C GLU A 576 8.46 30.17 28.13
N ILE A 577 9.44 30.83 27.50
CA ILE A 577 10.28 31.83 28.17
C ILE A 577 9.44 33.05 28.61
N GLU A 578 8.50 33.52 27.78
CA GLU A 578 7.59 34.60 28.14
C GLU A 578 6.72 34.21 29.35
N GLU A 579 6.12 33.02 29.34
CA GLU A 579 5.33 32.50 30.46
C GLU A 579 6.16 32.41 31.75
N GLN A 580 7.37 31.85 31.68
CA GLN A 580 8.28 31.79 32.83
C GLN A 580 8.67 33.19 33.32
N GLY A 581 8.91 34.14 32.41
CA GLY A 581 9.20 35.54 32.74
C GLY A 581 8.04 36.21 33.49
N THR A 582 6.79 35.96 33.09
CA THR A 582 5.62 36.46 33.83
C THR A 582 5.53 35.86 35.23
N LYS A 583 5.84 34.56 35.39
CA LYS A 583 5.87 33.89 36.70
C LYS A 583 6.91 34.50 37.63
N ILE A 584 8.12 34.78 37.13
CA ILE A 584 9.16 35.48 37.92
C ILE A 584 8.68 36.87 38.33
N THR A 585 8.08 37.63 37.41
CA THR A 585 7.58 38.98 37.71
C THR A 585 6.51 38.95 38.83
N LEU A 586 5.67 37.91 38.86
CA LEU A 586 4.69 37.71 39.93
C LEU A 586 5.36 37.34 41.26
N LEU A 587 6.38 36.48 41.25
CA LEU A 587 7.16 36.12 42.44
C LEU A 587 7.95 37.30 43.00
N GLU A 588 8.52 38.15 42.14
CA GLU A 588 9.20 39.39 42.52
C GLU A 588 8.24 40.37 43.21
N LYS A 589 7.03 40.55 42.65
CA LYS A 589 5.98 41.36 43.28
C LYS A 589 5.53 40.79 44.62
N ALA A 590 5.44 39.46 44.73
CA ALA A 590 5.05 38.79 45.98
C ALA A 590 6.13 38.96 47.07
N THR A 591 7.40 38.79 46.70
CA THR A 591 8.55 38.99 47.62
C THR A 591 8.70 40.44 48.04
N GLU A 592 8.48 41.41 47.13
CA GLU A 592 8.47 42.84 47.46
C GLU A 592 7.31 43.20 48.40
N ALA A 593 6.10 42.68 48.15
CA ALA A 593 4.97 42.86 49.05
C ALA A 593 5.18 42.23 50.45
N HIS A 594 5.91 41.11 50.53
CA HIS A 594 6.32 40.52 51.80
C HIS A 594 7.35 41.40 52.53
N ALA A 595 8.35 41.91 51.82
CA ALA A 595 9.34 42.82 52.40
C ALA A 595 8.71 44.11 52.94
N ASP A 596 7.70 44.66 52.25
CA ASP A 596 6.97 45.83 52.74
C ASP A 596 6.13 45.53 53.99
N LYS A 597 5.52 44.34 54.08
CA LYS A 597 4.85 43.89 55.31
C LYS A 597 5.84 43.72 56.47
N GLU A 598 7.03 43.18 56.19
CA GLU A 598 8.09 43.03 57.20
C GLU A 598 8.54 44.40 57.71
N ARG A 599 8.76 45.38 56.82
CA ARG A 599 9.07 46.78 57.22
C ARG A 599 7.96 47.42 58.05
N ASP A 600 6.69 47.20 57.70
CA ASP A 600 5.55 47.72 58.48
C ASP A 600 5.48 47.07 59.87
N LEU A 601 5.72 45.76 59.97
CA LEU A 601 5.81 45.05 61.25
C LEU A 601 7.01 45.53 62.08
N GLU A 602 8.19 45.73 61.48
CA GLU A 602 9.35 46.28 62.16
C GLU A 602 9.11 47.72 62.65
N ALA A 603 8.45 48.54 61.85
CA ALA A 603 8.06 49.90 62.24
C ALA A 603 7.10 49.88 63.44
N LYS A 604 6.10 48.98 63.42
CA LYS A 604 5.19 48.77 64.56
C LYS A 604 5.91 48.26 65.81
N LEU A 605 6.86 47.33 65.66
CA LEU A 605 7.67 46.83 66.77
C LEU A 605 8.60 47.91 67.34
N ARG A 606 9.21 48.76 66.50
CA ARG A 606 10.00 49.91 66.97
C ARG A 606 9.16 50.94 67.69
N ALA A 607 7.96 51.24 67.20
CA ALA A 607 7.03 52.12 67.88
C ALA A 607 6.66 51.56 69.26
N TYR A 608 6.33 50.27 69.33
CA TYR A 608 6.03 49.59 70.59
C TYR A 608 7.21 49.53 71.55
N ALA A 609 8.44 49.35 71.05
CA ALA A 609 9.66 49.41 71.85
C ALA A 609 9.95 50.83 72.36
N GLY A 610 9.65 51.86 71.56
CA GLY A 610 9.70 53.26 71.98
C GLY A 610 8.72 53.56 73.11
N ASP A 611 7.47 53.11 72.98
CA ASP A 611 6.44 53.24 74.03
C ASP A 611 6.84 52.49 75.32
N LEU A 612 7.55 51.36 75.20
CA LEU A 612 8.10 50.62 76.34
C LEU A 612 9.28 51.36 76.99
N ALA A 613 10.17 51.96 76.20
CA ALA A 613 11.29 52.75 76.72
C ALA A 613 10.81 54.03 77.43
N GLU A 614 9.79 54.71 76.90
CA GLU A 614 9.12 55.84 77.58
C GLU A 614 8.48 55.41 78.90
N LYS A 615 7.86 54.21 78.94
CA LYS A 615 7.30 53.65 80.17
C LYS A 615 8.37 53.22 81.18
N ASP A 616 9.51 52.71 80.73
CA ASP A 616 10.66 52.37 81.59
C ASP A 616 11.35 53.63 82.14
N GLU A 617 11.45 54.69 81.35
CA GLU A 617 11.95 56.00 81.80
C GLU A 617 10.98 56.66 82.79
N ALA A 618 9.67 56.52 82.58
CA ALA A 618 8.63 56.90 83.53
C ALA A 618 8.67 56.05 84.82
N LEU A 619 9.01 54.77 84.72
CA LEU A 619 9.21 53.88 85.88
C LEU A 619 10.48 54.24 86.67
N GLN A 620 11.60 54.57 86.01
CA GLN A 620 12.81 55.04 86.69
C GLN A 620 12.60 56.39 87.39
N THR A 621 11.81 57.30 86.80
CA THR A 621 11.42 58.55 87.48
C THR A 621 10.44 58.30 88.62
N LEU A 622 9.55 57.31 88.52
CA LEU A 622 8.68 56.89 89.63
C LEU A 622 9.45 56.21 90.76
N GLU A 623 10.46 55.39 90.47
CA GLU A 623 11.32 54.76 91.47
C GLU A 623 12.20 55.78 92.21
N GLY A 624 12.71 56.81 91.51
CA GLY A 624 13.40 57.95 92.13
C GLY A 624 12.49 58.82 93.01
N ASN A 625 11.20 58.92 92.67
CA ASN A 625 10.21 59.67 93.44
C ASN A 625 9.60 58.87 94.60
N HIS A 626 9.58 57.53 94.52
CA HIS A 626 9.11 56.66 95.60
C HIS A 626 10.07 56.63 96.79
N ALA A 627 11.38 56.84 96.56
CA ALA A 627 12.38 56.99 97.61
C ALA A 627 12.21 58.31 98.40
N LYS A 628 11.85 59.42 97.73
CA LYS A 628 11.56 60.71 98.37
C LYS A 628 10.18 60.75 99.04
N ALA A 629 9.18 60.12 98.44
CA ALA A 629 7.83 60.04 99.01
C ALA A 629 7.80 59.17 100.28
N SER A 630 8.67 58.16 100.42
CA SER A 630 8.72 57.34 101.63
C SER A 630 9.30 58.08 102.85
N GLU A 631 10.12 59.10 102.65
CA GLU A 631 10.69 59.96 103.71
C GLU A 631 9.71 61.09 104.11
N GLU A 632 8.92 61.60 103.16
CA GLU A 632 7.87 62.60 103.43
C GLU A 632 6.62 62.00 104.09
N LEU A 633 6.32 60.71 103.87
CA LEU A 633 5.17 60.02 104.46
C LEU A 633 5.35 59.71 105.96
N GLU A 634 6.60 59.68 106.46
CA GLU A 634 6.91 59.54 107.89
C GLU A 634 6.81 60.91 108.63
N ILE A 635 7.09 62.01 107.93
CA ILE A 635 6.86 63.38 108.41
C ILE A 635 5.35 63.71 108.45
N LEU A 636 4.57 63.27 107.46
CA LEU A 636 3.11 63.50 107.39
C LEU A 636 2.30 62.70 108.42
N LYS A 637 2.78 61.54 108.90
CA LYS A 637 2.12 60.80 109.99
C LYS A 637 2.17 61.54 111.33
N SER A 638 3.19 62.38 111.56
CA SER A 638 3.30 63.23 112.75
C SER A 638 2.45 64.52 112.68
N SER A 639 2.17 65.02 111.47
CA SER A 639 1.38 66.23 111.24
C SER A 639 -0.14 65.99 111.20
N THR A 640 -0.59 64.78 110.86
CA THR A 640 -2.03 64.45 110.72
C THR A 640 -2.70 64.28 112.09
N SER A 641 -1.96 63.83 113.11
CA SER A 641 -2.43 63.73 114.50
C SER A 641 -2.70 65.11 115.17
N TYR A 642 -1.96 66.15 114.76
CA TYR A 642 -2.17 67.53 115.25
C TYR A 642 -3.36 68.23 114.56
N ALA A 643 -3.63 67.88 113.30
CA ALA A 643 -4.76 68.42 112.54
C ALA A 643 -6.12 67.85 112.98
N GLU A 644 -6.19 66.56 113.33
CA GLU A 644 -7.43 65.92 113.83
C GLU A 644 -7.84 66.44 115.23
N MET A 645 -6.88 66.84 116.06
CA MET A 645 -7.15 67.43 117.37
C MET A 645 -7.75 68.85 117.25
N LYS A 646 -7.25 69.67 116.31
CA LYS A 646 -7.82 71.01 116.03
C LYS A 646 -9.16 70.98 115.29
N LEU A 647 -9.41 69.94 114.48
CA LEU A 647 -10.70 69.78 113.79
C LEU A 647 -11.83 69.51 114.79
N ARG A 648 -11.59 68.69 115.82
CA ARG A 648 -12.57 68.42 116.90
C ARG A 648 -12.81 69.61 117.82
N GLU A 649 -11.82 70.50 117.96
CA GLU A 649 -11.96 71.76 118.71
C GLU A 649 -12.83 72.77 117.93
N LYS A 650 -12.70 72.81 116.60
CA LYS A 650 -13.48 73.68 115.70
C LYS A 650 -14.91 73.18 115.44
N GLU A 651 -15.15 71.87 115.45
CA GLU A 651 -16.50 71.29 115.35
C GLU A 651 -17.35 71.56 116.62
N LYS A 652 -16.71 71.67 117.79
CA LYS A 652 -17.37 72.06 119.04
C LYS A 652 -17.76 73.54 119.06
N GLU A 653 -16.92 74.42 118.51
CA GLU A 653 -17.22 75.85 118.31
C GLU A 653 -18.30 76.08 117.24
N ALA A 654 -18.35 75.26 116.18
CA ALA A 654 -19.37 75.37 115.12
C ALA A 654 -20.79 75.00 115.60
N PHE A 655 -20.91 74.15 116.62
CA PHE A 655 -22.19 73.77 117.22
C PHE A 655 -22.76 74.87 118.15
N GLU A 656 -21.89 75.62 118.83
CA GLU A 656 -22.28 76.78 119.67
C GLU A 656 -22.61 78.03 118.83
N VAL A 657 -21.96 78.23 117.69
CA VAL A 657 -22.22 79.36 116.78
C VAL A 657 -23.55 79.18 116.02
N LYS A 658 -23.95 77.95 115.67
CA LYS A 658 -25.25 77.68 115.03
C LYS A 658 -26.43 77.92 116.00
N ALA A 659 -26.25 77.64 117.29
CA ALA A 659 -27.25 77.92 118.34
C ALA A 659 -27.38 79.43 118.69
N LEU A 660 -26.38 80.26 118.37
CA LEU A 660 -26.41 81.72 118.52
C LEU A 660 -26.96 82.43 117.27
N MET A 661 -26.74 81.89 116.06
CA MET A 661 -27.31 82.43 114.81
C MET A 661 -28.84 82.29 114.74
N ASP A 662 -29.41 81.18 115.22
CA ASP A 662 -30.86 80.99 115.27
C ASP A 662 -31.56 81.90 116.32
N ARG A 663 -30.81 82.50 117.25
CA ARG A 663 -31.29 83.54 118.20
C ARG A 663 -31.11 84.98 117.70
N GLN A 664 -30.17 85.24 116.79
CA GLN A 664 -29.91 86.58 116.27
C GLN A 664 -30.74 86.95 115.02
N ILE A 665 -31.33 85.96 114.34
CA ILE A 665 -32.23 86.19 113.19
C ILE A 665 -33.65 86.63 113.64
N ALA A 666 -33.99 86.53 114.93
CA ALA A 666 -35.25 87.06 115.49
C ALA A 666 -35.11 88.42 116.21
N GLN A 667 -33.89 88.96 116.39
CA GLN A 667 -33.63 90.23 117.07
C GLN A 667 -32.61 91.09 116.31
N ALA A 668 -33.01 91.65 115.17
CA ALA A 668 -32.48 92.93 114.67
C ALA A 668 -33.27 93.37 113.43
N LYS A 669 -34.50 93.85 113.68
CA LYS A 669 -35.04 94.99 112.93
C LYS A 669 -34.20 96.21 113.31
N ASP A 670 -33.95 97.03 112.30
CA ASP A 670 -33.42 98.39 112.32
C ASP A 670 -31.90 98.60 112.36
N GLU A 671 -31.50 99.39 111.36
CA GLU A 671 -30.33 100.26 111.29
C GLU A 671 -28.99 99.69 110.81
N SER A 672 -28.91 99.60 109.47
CA SER A 672 -28.06 100.50 108.67
C SER A 672 -26.75 100.97 109.33
N THR A 673 -25.68 100.20 109.16
CA THR A 673 -24.35 100.62 108.62
C THR A 673 -23.27 99.55 108.83
N LYS A 674 -23.41 98.37 108.19
CA LYS A 674 -22.31 97.40 108.07
C LYS A 674 -22.43 96.47 106.85
N LYS A 675 -22.80 97.03 105.70
CA LYS A 675 -23.13 96.28 104.46
C LYS A 675 -21.98 96.17 103.44
N THR A 676 -20.74 96.47 103.83
CA THR A 676 -19.56 96.45 102.93
C THR A 676 -18.59 95.29 103.21
N ALA A 677 -18.56 94.73 104.43
CA ALA A 677 -17.69 93.59 104.75
C ALA A 677 -18.26 92.26 104.22
N ASP A 678 -19.56 92.03 104.38
CA ASP A 678 -20.22 90.79 103.91
C ASP A 678 -20.34 90.73 102.39
N LEU A 679 -20.44 91.88 101.71
CA LEU A 679 -20.39 91.95 100.25
C LEU A 679 -18.99 91.57 99.71
N THR A 680 -17.92 91.95 100.42
CA THR A 680 -16.54 91.65 100.02
C THR A 680 -16.22 90.15 100.21
N ALA A 681 -16.76 89.52 101.25
CA ALA A 681 -16.64 88.08 101.46
C ALA A 681 -17.42 87.27 100.41
N ALA A 682 -18.63 87.73 100.04
CA ALA A 682 -19.41 87.13 98.96
C ALA A 682 -18.74 87.29 97.58
N MET A 683 -18.12 88.44 97.31
CA MET A 683 -17.36 88.66 96.06
C MET A 683 -16.12 87.76 95.97
N ARG A 684 -15.37 87.55 97.07
CA ARG A 684 -14.24 86.60 97.07
C ARG A 684 -14.68 85.15 96.84
N SER A 685 -15.79 84.72 97.47
CA SER A 685 -16.34 83.39 97.21
C SER A 685 -16.84 83.22 95.77
N ALA A 686 -17.39 84.29 95.18
CA ALA A 686 -17.76 84.29 93.76
C ALA A 686 -16.54 84.23 92.85
N ASP A 687 -15.46 84.96 93.17
CA ASP A 687 -14.22 84.95 92.40
C ASP A 687 -13.51 83.59 92.44
N GLU A 688 -13.52 82.89 93.57
CA GLU A 688 -13.00 81.52 93.69
C GLU A 688 -13.82 80.52 92.85
N LYS A 689 -15.15 80.65 92.84
CA LYS A 689 -16.01 79.83 91.98
C LYS A 689 -15.80 80.14 90.50
N ILE A 690 -15.60 81.41 90.14
CA ILE A 690 -15.27 81.82 88.76
C ILE A 690 -13.89 81.28 88.36
N ALA A 691 -12.92 81.24 89.26
CA ALA A 691 -11.61 80.66 89.00
C ALA A 691 -11.68 79.14 88.79
N ALA A 692 -12.48 78.42 89.59
CA ALA A 692 -12.76 77.01 89.39
C ALA A 692 -13.40 76.74 88.02
N PHE A 693 -14.45 77.51 87.66
CA PHE A 693 -15.10 77.41 86.34
C PHE A 693 -14.15 77.70 85.18
N ARG A 694 -13.25 78.69 85.30
CA ARG A 694 -12.24 78.98 84.27
C ARG A 694 -11.25 77.82 84.10
N THR A 695 -10.94 77.11 85.17
CA THR A 695 -10.04 75.95 85.13
C THR A 695 -10.72 74.76 84.46
N GLU A 696 -11.99 74.51 84.78
CA GLU A 696 -12.80 73.49 84.14
C GLU A 696 -13.02 73.77 82.65
N LEU A 697 -13.26 75.04 82.27
CA LEU A 697 -13.32 75.47 80.87
C LEU A 697 -12.02 75.23 80.11
N ARG A 698 -10.85 75.45 80.74
CA ARG A 698 -9.56 75.12 80.10
C ARG A 698 -9.41 73.62 79.90
N ASN A 699 -9.79 72.80 80.88
CA ASN A 699 -9.72 71.34 80.76
C ASN A 699 -10.63 70.83 79.63
N LEU A 700 -11.84 71.38 79.52
CA LEU A 700 -12.76 71.07 78.41
C LEU A 700 -12.23 71.54 77.05
N GLN A 701 -11.54 72.69 76.98
CA GLN A 701 -10.89 73.13 75.74
C GLN A 701 -9.74 72.23 75.31
N VAL A 702 -8.99 71.65 76.27
CA VAL A 702 -7.92 70.68 75.98
C VAL A 702 -8.51 69.37 75.46
N LEU A 703 -9.59 68.87 76.09
CA LEU A 703 -10.34 67.70 75.62
C LEU A 703 -10.90 67.92 74.21
N LEU A 704 -11.50 69.09 73.95
CA LEU A 704 -12.04 69.43 72.63
C LEU A 704 -10.94 69.36 71.55
N LYS A 705 -9.78 69.95 71.81
CA LYS A 705 -8.63 69.89 70.87
C LYS A 705 -8.10 68.48 70.67
N SER A 706 -8.11 67.64 71.71
CA SER A 706 -7.72 66.23 71.60
C SER A 706 -8.72 65.44 70.74
N THR A 707 -10.02 65.71 70.88
CA THR A 707 -11.05 65.07 70.06
C THR A 707 -11.04 65.54 68.61
N GLU A 708 -10.76 66.82 68.35
CA GLU A 708 -10.57 67.36 67.00
C GLU A 708 -9.39 66.69 66.30
N LYS A 709 -8.25 66.53 66.99
CA LYS A 709 -7.09 65.82 66.43
C LYS A 709 -7.41 64.35 66.11
N SER A 710 -8.12 63.65 67.00
CA SER A 710 -8.53 62.26 66.75
C SER A 710 -9.50 62.12 65.58
N ARG A 711 -10.34 63.14 65.34
CA ARG A 711 -11.24 63.19 64.20
C ARG A 711 -10.46 63.37 62.89
N ASP A 712 -9.50 64.29 62.87
CA ASP A 712 -8.66 64.53 61.69
C ASP A 712 -7.84 63.28 61.31
N ASP A 713 -7.31 62.57 62.32
CA ASP A 713 -6.62 61.29 62.12
C ASP A 713 -7.57 60.22 61.52
N PHE A 714 -8.83 60.19 61.95
CA PHE A 714 -9.83 59.27 61.40
C PHE A 714 -10.22 59.64 59.96
N GLU A 715 -10.42 60.92 59.66
CA GLU A 715 -10.70 61.39 58.30
C GLU A 715 -9.53 61.09 57.35
N SER A 716 -8.27 61.18 57.81
CA SER A 716 -7.10 60.80 57.00
C SER A 716 -7.05 59.31 56.67
N ARG A 717 -7.40 58.45 57.62
CA ARG A 717 -7.47 56.99 57.43
C ARG A 717 -8.61 56.61 56.51
N ALA A 718 -9.76 57.29 56.61
CA ALA A 718 -10.89 57.10 55.72
C ALA A 718 -10.53 57.43 54.26
N ARG A 719 -9.87 58.58 54.02
CA ARG A 719 -9.38 58.94 52.67
C ARG A 719 -8.38 57.93 52.10
N THR A 720 -7.47 57.43 52.94
CA THR A 720 -6.50 56.40 52.52
C THR A 720 -7.19 55.07 52.17
N ALA A 721 -8.30 54.74 52.85
CA ALA A 721 -9.10 53.56 52.53
C ALA A 721 -9.88 53.74 51.22
N GLU A 722 -10.46 54.93 50.98
CA GLU A 722 -11.13 55.28 49.73
C GLU A 722 -10.19 55.17 48.52
N GLU A 723 -8.96 55.70 48.62
CA GLU A 723 -7.96 55.58 47.55
C GLU A 723 -7.56 54.12 47.26
N LYS A 724 -7.53 53.26 48.28
CA LYS A 724 -7.24 51.83 48.07
C LYS A 724 -8.39 51.16 47.33
N VAL A 725 -9.64 51.47 47.69
CA VAL A 725 -10.82 50.94 47.00
C VAL A 725 -10.83 51.39 45.54
N GLU A 726 -10.53 52.66 45.25
CA GLU A 726 -10.45 53.19 43.88
C GLU A 726 -9.39 52.46 43.04
N ARG A 727 -8.19 52.22 43.61
CA ARG A 727 -7.15 51.41 42.94
C ARG A 727 -7.58 49.97 42.66
N HIS A 728 -8.37 49.37 43.55
CA HIS A 728 -8.92 48.03 43.33
C HIS A 728 -9.97 48.00 42.23
N VAL A 729 -10.83 49.03 42.15
CA VAL A 729 -11.81 49.19 41.07
C VAL A 729 -11.11 49.36 39.72
N ASP A 730 -10.08 50.20 39.64
CA ASP A 730 -9.28 50.36 38.41
C ASP A 730 -8.54 49.09 37.99
N ARG A 731 -8.14 48.26 38.95
CA ARG A 731 -7.52 46.96 38.67
C ARG A 731 -8.55 45.97 38.13
N ALA A 732 -9.74 45.93 38.70
CA ALA A 732 -10.84 45.10 38.22
C ALA A 732 -11.25 45.47 36.78
N ALA A 733 -11.38 46.77 36.48
CA ALA A 733 -11.70 47.25 35.13
C ALA A 733 -10.64 46.87 34.08
N ARG A 734 -9.35 46.87 34.47
CA ARG A 734 -8.26 46.41 33.59
C ARG A 734 -8.35 44.91 33.31
N VAL A 735 -8.63 44.10 34.33
CA VAL A 735 -8.79 42.64 34.18
C VAL A 735 -10.00 42.33 33.30
N GLU A 736 -11.13 43.03 33.47
CA GLU A 736 -12.31 42.85 32.59
C GLU A 736 -11.99 43.17 31.12
N LYS A 737 -11.21 44.23 30.87
CA LYS A 737 -10.77 44.57 29.53
C LYS A 737 -9.87 43.49 28.91
N GLU A 738 -8.88 43.01 29.66
CA GLU A 738 -7.99 41.93 29.21
C GLU A 738 -8.76 40.63 28.95
N LEU A 739 -9.78 40.33 29.76
CA LEU A 739 -10.67 39.19 29.55
C LEU A 739 -11.51 39.34 28.27
N SER A 740 -11.98 40.55 27.98
CA SER A 740 -12.72 40.85 26.75
C SER A 740 -11.84 40.70 25.51
N ASP A 741 -10.62 41.24 25.55
CA ASP A 741 -9.65 41.17 24.44
C ASP A 741 -9.23 39.70 24.17
N THR A 742 -9.04 38.90 25.21
CA THR A 742 -8.76 37.46 25.06
C THR A 742 -9.94 36.69 24.47
N LEU A 743 -11.17 36.99 24.88
CA LEU A 743 -12.38 36.39 24.29
C LEU A 743 -12.52 36.70 22.79
N VAL A 744 -12.24 37.93 22.38
CA VAL A 744 -12.24 38.31 20.94
C VAL A 744 -11.20 37.48 20.18
N ARG A 745 -9.99 37.32 20.74
CA ARG A 745 -8.92 36.54 20.11
C ARG A 745 -9.27 35.05 19.99
N VAL A 746 -9.95 34.47 20.99
CA VAL A 746 -10.46 33.09 20.92
C VAL A 746 -11.50 32.91 19.82
N VAL A 747 -12.40 33.89 19.63
CA VAL A 747 -13.38 33.87 18.54
C VAL A 747 -12.70 33.94 17.17
N GLU A 748 -11.70 34.81 17.03
CA GLU A 748 -10.91 34.94 15.80
C GLU A 748 -10.17 33.63 15.45
N LEU A 749 -9.51 33.01 16.43
CA LEU A 749 -8.83 31.73 16.25
C LEU A 749 -9.79 30.60 15.85
N LYS A 750 -10.99 30.56 16.44
CA LYS A 750 -12.05 29.61 16.02
C LYS A 750 -12.47 29.82 14.57
N SER A 751 -12.57 31.07 14.12
CA SER A 751 -12.90 31.39 12.72
C SER A 751 -11.81 30.90 11.76
N GLN A 752 -10.54 31.17 12.10
CA GLN A 752 -9.40 30.72 11.29
C GLN A 752 -9.30 29.19 11.23
N LEU A 753 -9.57 28.50 12.34
CA LEU A 753 -9.60 27.04 12.37
C LEU A 753 -10.69 26.47 11.46
N SER A 754 -11.89 27.06 11.48
CA SER A 754 -12.99 26.66 10.59
C SER A 754 -12.64 26.84 9.12
N GLN A 755 -11.99 27.95 8.76
CA GLN A 755 -11.56 28.20 7.37
C GLN A 755 -10.48 27.21 6.91
N SER A 756 -9.56 26.85 7.81
CA SER A 756 -8.52 25.84 7.54
C SER A 756 -9.11 24.44 7.33
N GLU A 757 -10.12 24.06 8.13
CA GLU A 757 -10.83 22.80 7.95
C GLU A 757 -11.52 22.72 6.59
N ASP A 758 -12.21 23.78 6.18
CA ASP A 758 -12.97 23.79 4.92
C ASP A 758 -12.04 23.80 3.69
N ALA A 759 -10.89 24.47 3.79
CA ALA A 759 -9.83 24.40 2.79
C ALA A 759 -9.26 22.97 2.68
N SER A 760 -9.03 22.30 3.81
CA SER A 760 -8.51 20.93 3.86
C SER A 760 -9.53 19.93 3.29
N LYS A 761 -10.82 20.06 3.65
CA LYS A 761 -11.93 19.25 3.09
C LYS A 761 -12.02 19.41 1.57
N SER A 762 -11.84 20.63 1.06
CA SER A 762 -11.84 20.92 -0.39
C SER A 762 -10.66 20.28 -1.12
N GLN A 763 -9.46 20.32 -0.53
CA GLN A 763 -8.27 19.65 -1.10
C GLN A 763 -8.42 18.12 -1.12
N ILE A 764 -8.97 17.54 -0.04
CA ILE A 764 -9.27 16.11 0.04
C ILE A 764 -10.28 15.70 -1.03
N LEU A 765 -11.32 16.52 -1.25
CA LEU A 765 -12.33 16.26 -2.28
C LEU A 765 -11.71 16.31 -3.69
N ALA A 766 -10.86 17.29 -3.96
CA ALA A 766 -10.14 17.41 -5.23
C ALA A 766 -9.21 16.21 -5.49
N ALA A 767 -8.47 15.77 -4.46
CA ALA A 767 -7.62 14.59 -4.54
C ALA A 767 -8.45 13.31 -4.78
N LYS A 768 -9.60 13.17 -4.12
CA LYS A 768 -10.51 12.04 -4.30
C LYS A 768 -11.05 11.96 -5.73
N ASN A 769 -11.43 13.09 -6.32
CA ASN A 769 -11.88 13.16 -7.71
C ASN A 769 -10.77 12.75 -8.67
N ARG A 770 -9.54 13.25 -8.47
CA ARG A 770 -8.37 12.87 -9.28
C ARG A 770 -8.07 11.37 -9.23
N VAL A 771 -8.21 10.74 -8.06
CA VAL A 771 -8.06 9.28 -7.92
C VAL A 771 -9.17 8.52 -8.65
N SER A 772 -10.38 9.08 -8.72
CA SER A 772 -11.47 8.51 -9.52
C SER A 772 -11.15 8.55 -11.01
N ASP A 773 -10.71 9.70 -11.51
CA ASP A 773 -10.35 9.88 -12.93
C ASP A 773 -9.22 8.91 -13.35
N LEU A 774 -8.18 8.79 -12.51
CA LEU A 774 -7.08 7.85 -12.75
C LEU A 774 -7.54 6.38 -12.74
N ARG A 775 -8.54 6.02 -11.92
CA ARG A 775 -9.13 4.67 -11.94
C ARG A 775 -9.86 4.39 -13.24
N GLU A 776 -10.60 5.36 -13.76
CA GLU A 776 -11.29 5.22 -15.05
C GLU A 776 -10.30 5.09 -16.20
N GLU A 777 -9.20 5.85 -16.18
CA GLU A 777 -8.13 5.75 -17.18
C GLU A 777 -7.44 4.37 -17.14
N VAL A 778 -7.09 3.87 -15.95
CA VAL A 778 -6.52 2.52 -15.78
C VAL A 778 -7.49 1.44 -16.25
N GLN A 779 -8.79 1.60 -16.00
CA GLN A 779 -9.82 0.67 -16.46
C GLN A 779 -9.92 0.66 -18.00
N SER A 780 -9.91 1.84 -18.63
CA SER A 780 -9.88 1.96 -20.10
C SER A 780 -8.64 1.29 -20.71
N LEU A 781 -7.47 1.49 -20.12
CA LEU A 781 -6.22 0.85 -20.56
C LEU A 781 -6.28 -0.68 -20.43
N ARG A 782 -6.88 -1.21 -19.35
CA ARG A 782 -7.08 -2.65 -19.18
C ARG A 782 -8.02 -3.23 -20.24
N GLU A 783 -9.09 -2.53 -20.58
CA GLU A 783 -10.01 -2.95 -21.63
C GLU A 783 -9.32 -2.96 -23.01
N SER A 784 -8.50 -1.95 -23.29
CA SER A 784 -7.68 -1.90 -24.50
C SER A 784 -6.66 -3.05 -24.55
N LEU A 785 -6.00 -3.35 -23.43
CA LEU A 785 -5.05 -4.48 -23.32
C LEU A 785 -5.77 -5.80 -23.59
N GLY A 786 -6.94 -6.02 -22.99
CA GLY A 786 -7.77 -7.20 -23.24
C GLY A 786 -8.18 -7.36 -24.72
N GLY A 787 -8.47 -6.25 -25.41
CA GLY A 787 -8.73 -6.24 -26.85
C GLY A 787 -7.52 -6.65 -27.70
N MET A 788 -6.33 -6.20 -27.33
CA MET A 788 -5.08 -6.59 -27.98
C MET A 788 -4.73 -8.06 -27.74
N GLU A 789 -4.91 -8.55 -26.51
CA GLU A 789 -4.69 -9.96 -26.18
C GLU A 789 -5.64 -10.90 -26.94
N ALA A 790 -6.91 -10.50 -27.10
CA ALA A 790 -7.87 -11.22 -27.92
C ALA A 790 -7.43 -11.28 -29.40
N SER A 791 -6.98 -10.16 -29.96
CA SER A 791 -6.43 -10.10 -31.32
C SER A 791 -5.18 -10.98 -31.49
N ARG A 792 -4.30 -11.00 -30.48
CA ARG A 792 -3.14 -11.90 -30.45
C ARG A 792 -3.56 -13.37 -30.44
N GLY A 793 -4.61 -13.71 -29.70
CA GLY A 793 -5.20 -15.05 -29.67
C GLY A 793 -5.70 -15.49 -31.05
N ASP A 794 -6.37 -14.61 -31.79
CA ASP A 794 -6.88 -14.93 -33.13
C ASP A 794 -5.78 -15.01 -34.18
N LEU A 795 -4.74 -14.17 -34.10
CA LEU A 795 -3.52 -14.31 -34.91
C LEU A 795 -2.82 -15.66 -34.67
N LYS A 796 -2.74 -16.10 -33.40
CA LYS A 796 -2.16 -17.40 -33.05
C LYS A 796 -2.97 -18.56 -33.65
N LYS A 797 -4.30 -18.49 -33.62
CA LYS A 797 -5.17 -19.50 -34.28
C LYS A 797 -4.97 -19.53 -35.79
N ARG A 798 -4.85 -18.37 -36.44
CA ARG A 798 -4.56 -18.27 -37.89
C ARG A 798 -3.19 -18.86 -38.24
N ALA A 799 -2.16 -18.61 -37.42
CA ALA A 799 -0.84 -19.20 -37.61
C ALA A 799 -0.87 -20.73 -37.51
N ILE A 800 -1.55 -21.28 -36.49
CA ILE A 800 -1.71 -22.74 -36.32
C ILE A 800 -2.46 -23.36 -37.52
N PHE A 801 -3.48 -22.67 -38.04
CA PHE A 801 -4.21 -23.14 -39.22
C PHE A 801 -3.33 -23.16 -40.48
N ALA A 802 -2.49 -22.14 -40.68
CA ALA A 802 -1.54 -22.08 -41.78
C ALA A 802 -0.46 -23.17 -41.69
N GLU A 803 0.02 -23.46 -40.48
CA GLU A 803 0.98 -24.54 -40.21
C GLU A 803 0.41 -25.92 -40.57
N LYS A 804 -0.80 -26.24 -40.11
CA LYS A 804 -1.51 -27.47 -40.49
C LYS A 804 -1.74 -27.61 -41.99
N LYS A 805 -1.99 -26.48 -42.68
CA LYS A 805 -2.15 -26.48 -44.14
C LYS A 805 -0.82 -26.80 -44.83
N CYS A 806 0.31 -26.31 -44.31
CA CYS A 806 1.65 -26.65 -44.80
C CYS A 806 1.97 -28.14 -44.56
N GLU A 807 1.69 -28.66 -43.37
CA GLU A 807 1.91 -30.09 -43.04
C GLU A 807 1.15 -31.00 -44.01
N LYS A 808 -0.11 -30.64 -44.33
CA LYS A 808 -0.91 -31.37 -45.31
C LYS A 808 -0.27 -31.39 -46.71
N THR A 809 0.19 -30.23 -47.19
CA THR A 809 0.85 -30.14 -48.51
C THR A 809 2.18 -30.89 -48.54
N GLU A 810 2.91 -30.91 -47.44
CA GLU A 810 4.17 -31.65 -47.31
C GLU A 810 3.94 -33.17 -47.33
N ALA A 811 2.88 -33.65 -46.67
CA ALA A 811 2.46 -35.05 -46.75
C ALA A 811 2.04 -35.45 -48.18
N GLU A 812 1.29 -34.58 -48.88
CA GLU A 812 0.90 -34.80 -50.29
C GLU A 812 2.14 -34.90 -51.20
N LEU A 813 3.18 -34.11 -50.94
CA LEU A 813 4.46 -34.18 -51.66
C LEU A 813 5.25 -35.45 -51.38
N GLN A 814 5.29 -35.92 -50.13
CA GLN A 814 5.94 -37.18 -49.81
C GLN A 814 5.29 -38.36 -50.55
N ILE A 815 3.96 -38.37 -50.64
CA ILE A 815 3.22 -39.39 -51.41
C ILE A 815 3.55 -39.29 -52.91
N ALA A 816 3.63 -38.07 -53.45
CA ALA A 816 4.02 -37.83 -54.84
C ALA A 816 5.45 -38.31 -55.15
N ASN A 817 6.40 -38.06 -54.24
CA ASN A 817 7.78 -38.55 -54.38
C ASN A 817 7.85 -40.08 -54.30
N GLY A 818 7.13 -40.70 -53.35
CA GLY A 818 7.07 -42.16 -53.24
C GLY A 818 6.49 -42.82 -54.51
N THR A 819 5.48 -42.21 -55.13
CA THR A 819 4.94 -42.70 -56.42
C THR A 819 5.92 -42.50 -57.56
N LEU A 820 6.69 -41.41 -57.59
CA LEU A 820 7.75 -41.19 -58.57
C LEU A 820 8.83 -42.27 -58.48
N GLU A 821 9.30 -42.60 -57.27
CA GLU A 821 10.32 -43.66 -57.07
C GLU A 821 9.83 -45.03 -57.55
N VAL A 822 8.56 -45.36 -57.33
CA VAL A 822 7.96 -46.61 -57.81
C VAL A 822 7.95 -46.64 -59.34
N LEU A 823 7.60 -45.52 -59.97
CA LEU A 823 7.64 -45.39 -61.43
C LEU A 823 9.06 -45.51 -61.97
N GLU A 824 10.05 -44.87 -61.35
CA GLU A 824 11.46 -44.99 -61.75
C GLU A 824 11.97 -46.43 -61.67
N ARG A 825 11.66 -47.14 -60.58
CA ARG A 825 12.00 -48.57 -60.43
C ARG A 825 11.34 -49.41 -61.54
N ARG A 826 10.07 -49.15 -61.83
CA ARG A 826 9.35 -49.85 -62.92
C ARG A 826 9.98 -49.58 -64.28
N THR A 827 10.37 -48.33 -64.56
CA THR A 827 11.04 -47.95 -65.81
C THR A 827 12.40 -48.63 -65.95
N LYS A 828 13.20 -48.70 -64.87
CA LYS A 828 14.47 -49.46 -64.86
C LYS A 828 14.25 -50.94 -65.16
N THR A 829 13.22 -51.54 -64.58
CA THR A 829 12.86 -52.94 -64.86
C THR A 829 12.44 -53.13 -66.32
N MET A 830 11.64 -52.21 -66.88
CA MET A 830 11.25 -52.25 -68.29
C MET A 830 12.45 -52.10 -69.23
N LEU A 831 13.38 -51.19 -68.94
CA LEU A 831 14.63 -51.04 -69.70
C LEU A 831 15.47 -52.32 -69.67
N SER A 832 15.61 -52.93 -68.49
CA SER A 832 16.33 -54.22 -68.36
C SER A 832 15.67 -55.35 -69.17
N GLN A 833 14.34 -55.34 -69.28
CA GLN A 833 13.60 -56.29 -70.12
C GLN A 833 13.82 -56.03 -71.61
N ILE A 834 13.91 -54.76 -72.02
CA ILE A 834 14.23 -54.38 -73.40
C ILE A 834 15.63 -54.85 -73.78
N ASP A 835 16.64 -54.60 -72.95
CA ASP A 835 18.03 -55.05 -73.19
C ASP A 835 18.12 -56.58 -73.36
N LEU A 836 17.34 -57.32 -72.56
CA LEU A 836 17.25 -58.77 -72.66
C LEU A 836 16.59 -59.21 -73.98
N LEU A 837 15.55 -58.51 -74.42
CA LEU A 837 14.88 -58.78 -75.70
C LEU A 837 15.78 -58.46 -76.89
N GLU A 838 16.53 -57.36 -76.84
CA GLU A 838 17.53 -57.01 -77.86
C GLU A 838 18.64 -58.06 -77.95
N SER A 839 19.16 -58.51 -76.81
CA SER A 839 20.17 -59.59 -76.76
C SER A 839 19.63 -60.90 -77.36
N ARG A 840 18.37 -61.24 -77.11
CA ARG A 840 17.70 -62.41 -77.70
C ARG A 840 17.48 -62.24 -79.20
N ALA A 841 17.11 -61.05 -79.66
CA ALA A 841 16.93 -60.74 -81.08
C ALA A 841 18.27 -60.87 -81.84
N LEU A 842 19.36 -60.30 -81.32
CA LEU A 842 20.71 -60.46 -81.85
C LEU A 842 21.14 -61.93 -81.94
N THR A 843 20.81 -62.73 -80.93
CA THR A 843 21.10 -64.17 -80.93
C THR A 843 20.28 -64.91 -81.99
N ALA A 844 19.02 -64.54 -82.18
CA ALA A 844 18.16 -65.11 -83.22
C ALA A 844 18.63 -64.73 -84.62
N GLU A 845 19.08 -63.49 -84.82
CA GLU A 845 19.68 -62.99 -86.06
C GLU A 845 20.94 -63.78 -86.42
N LYS A 846 21.87 -63.95 -85.48
CA LYS A 846 23.06 -64.81 -85.69
C LYS A 846 22.72 -66.25 -86.06
N LYS A 847 21.68 -66.82 -85.45
CA LYS A 847 21.19 -68.17 -85.81
C LYS A 847 20.59 -68.20 -87.22
N SER A 848 19.83 -67.17 -87.59
CA SER A 848 19.28 -66.99 -88.94
C SER A 848 20.39 -66.88 -89.98
N GLU A 849 21.41 -66.06 -89.75
CA GLU A 849 22.59 -65.96 -90.62
C GLU A 849 23.32 -67.29 -90.76
N ALA A 850 23.49 -68.03 -89.67
CA ALA A 850 24.11 -69.37 -89.71
C ALA A 850 23.26 -70.34 -90.55
N SER A 851 21.94 -70.32 -90.42
CA SER A 851 21.03 -71.10 -91.27
C SER A 851 21.08 -70.66 -92.73
N ALA A 852 21.18 -69.36 -93.02
CA ALA A 852 21.31 -68.83 -94.37
C ALA A 852 22.63 -69.28 -95.04
N ARG A 853 23.75 -69.28 -94.30
CA ARG A 853 25.03 -69.84 -94.77
C ARG A 853 24.93 -71.33 -95.06
N HIS A 854 24.26 -72.10 -94.18
CA HIS A 854 24.05 -73.53 -94.40
C HIS A 854 23.15 -73.79 -95.62
N LEU A 855 22.15 -72.94 -95.87
CA LEU A 855 21.33 -73.03 -97.09
C LEU A 855 22.16 -72.72 -98.34
N SER A 856 22.98 -71.67 -98.31
CA SER A 856 23.89 -71.33 -99.42
C SER A 856 24.90 -72.46 -99.72
N ASP A 857 25.44 -73.11 -98.69
CA ASP A 857 26.31 -74.29 -98.85
C ASP A 857 25.57 -75.47 -99.48
N LEU A 858 24.32 -75.73 -99.05
CA LEU A 858 23.48 -76.76 -99.67
C LEU A 858 23.14 -76.44 -101.12
N GLU A 859 22.86 -75.18 -101.44
CA GLU A 859 22.61 -74.72 -102.83
C GLU A 859 23.87 -74.91 -103.69
N SER A 860 25.06 -74.57 -103.18
CA SER A 860 26.33 -74.81 -103.88
C SER A 860 26.57 -76.30 -104.13
N ARG A 861 26.34 -77.15 -103.11
CA ARG A 861 26.45 -78.60 -103.25
C ARG A 861 25.44 -79.17 -104.24
N LEU A 862 24.23 -78.62 -104.27
CA LEU A 862 23.21 -79.00 -105.25
C LEU A 862 23.67 -78.66 -106.67
N ALA A 863 24.18 -77.44 -106.89
CA ALA A 863 24.73 -77.03 -108.17
C ALA A 863 25.89 -77.94 -108.64
N ASP A 864 26.81 -78.31 -107.74
CA ASP A 864 27.88 -79.27 -108.03
C ASP A 864 27.34 -80.66 -108.41
N THR A 865 26.29 -81.14 -107.72
CA THR A 865 25.66 -82.41 -108.08
C THR A 865 24.95 -82.35 -109.43
N GLU A 866 24.28 -81.24 -109.76
CA GLU A 866 23.69 -81.04 -111.08
C GLU A 866 24.74 -81.04 -112.19
N LEU A 867 25.91 -80.43 -111.93
CA LEU A 867 27.03 -80.38 -112.87
C LEU A 867 27.63 -81.77 -113.10
N ARG A 868 27.85 -82.56 -112.04
CA ARG A 868 28.28 -83.96 -112.14
C ARG A 868 27.27 -84.86 -112.85
N VAL A 869 25.96 -84.61 -112.67
CA VAL A 869 24.92 -85.35 -113.39
C VAL A 869 24.95 -85.00 -114.88
N LYS A 870 25.18 -83.73 -115.24
CA LYS A 870 25.39 -83.31 -116.64
C LYS A 870 26.65 -83.93 -117.25
N GLU A 871 27.78 -83.93 -116.53
CA GLU A 871 29.02 -84.58 -116.98
C GLU A 871 28.83 -86.08 -117.21
N LYS A 872 28.21 -86.80 -116.26
CA LYS A 872 27.91 -88.24 -116.44
C LYS A 872 26.93 -88.49 -117.59
N SER A 873 25.98 -87.58 -117.83
CA SER A 873 25.06 -87.68 -118.97
C SER A 873 25.81 -87.50 -120.30
N VAL A 874 26.82 -86.63 -120.35
CA VAL A 874 27.71 -86.46 -121.51
C VAL A 874 28.62 -87.67 -121.71
N ASP A 875 29.13 -88.29 -120.64
CA ASP A 875 29.91 -89.53 -120.73
C ASP A 875 29.06 -90.72 -121.20
N VAL A 876 27.81 -90.83 -120.73
CA VAL A 876 26.85 -91.86 -121.18
C VAL A 876 26.47 -91.65 -122.65
N LEU A 877 26.28 -90.39 -123.08
CA LEU A 877 26.06 -90.05 -124.49
C LEU A 877 27.30 -90.31 -125.36
N SER A 878 28.50 -90.10 -124.83
CA SER A 878 29.76 -90.40 -125.53
C SER A 878 30.00 -91.91 -125.66
N GLN A 879 29.66 -92.70 -124.64
CA GLN A 879 29.71 -94.17 -124.68
C GLN A 879 28.69 -94.78 -125.64
N SER A 880 27.53 -94.15 -125.83
CA SER A 880 26.51 -94.62 -126.80
C SER A 880 26.85 -94.26 -128.25
N VAL A 881 27.67 -93.24 -128.50
CA VAL A 881 28.19 -92.92 -129.85
C VAL A 881 29.34 -93.87 -130.25
N SER A 882 30.13 -94.37 -129.30
CA SER A 882 31.20 -95.35 -129.57
C SER A 882 30.74 -96.80 -129.79
N PHE A 883 29.43 -97.10 -129.65
CA PHE A 883 28.87 -98.43 -129.96
C PHE A 883 28.21 -98.51 -131.35
N SER A 884 28.35 -97.45 -132.17
CA SER A 884 27.75 -97.34 -133.51
C SER A 884 28.77 -96.99 -134.62
N MET A 885 30.04 -97.31 -134.40
CA MET A 885 31.08 -97.51 -135.40
C MET A 885 31.77 -98.84 -135.11
#